data_AF-A0AAQ5YZH6-F1
#
_entry.id   AF-A0AAQ5YZH6-F1
#
_cell.length_a   1.000
_cell.length_b   1.000
_cell.length_c   1.000
_cell.angle_alpha   90.00
_cell.angle_beta   90.00
_cell.angle_gamma   90.00
#
_symmetry.space_group_name_H-M   'P 1'
#
loop_
_entity.id
_entity.type
_entity.pdbx_description
1 polymer ?
#
loop_
_entity_poly.entity_id
_entity_poly.type
_entity_poly.pdbx_seq_one_letter_code
_entity_poly.pdbx_strand_id
1 'polypeptide(L)'
;MMELKIQLIPTGEIILPPGKNGENFCHNCKVVASDGVRAMMESALTARDRVGVQDFVLLENYTSEAAFIENLRKRFKENLIYTYIGSVLVSVNPYKDLEIYTKNHMERYRGVNFYEVSPHIYAVADNSYRSMRTEGKDQCILISGESGAGKTEASKKILQYYAITCPASEQVQTVKDRLLQSNPVLEAFGNAKTLRNDNSSRFGKYMDIQFDFKGAPVGGHIINYLLEKSRVVHQNHGERNFHIFYQLIEGGEEDLLRRLGLERSPLQYQYLVKGNCPKVSSINDRSDWKVVRKALTVIGFNEDEELLNIIASVLHLGNVQYGGEEGSACITSDTQIKYLARLLGVNGSVLTEALTHKKIIAKGEELMSPLNLEQASSARDALSKAVYGRTFTWLVNKINASLAYTDDSHKHYSVIGLLDIYGFEVFQHNSFEQFCINYCNEKLQQLFIELTLKSEQEEYEAEGITWEPVQYFNNKIICDLVEEKFKGIISILDEECLRPGDASDFTFLEKLEDTVGGHPHFVTHKLADGKTRKVMGREEFRLLHYAGEVNYNVNGFLDKNNDLLFRNLKEVMVMSENNILTQCFDREELSDKKRPDTAATQFKASLAKLMEILMSKEPSYVRCIKPNDSKQAGRFDEVLIRHQVKYLGLMENLRVRRAGFAYRRRYEVFLQRYKSLCPDTWPNWQGKLADGVSTLVKHLGYKPEEYKLGRSKIFIRFPKTLFATEDALETRKHSLATKLQAGWKGYSQNLFVGLKVSIAVQAWWRGILAKRRAQRRRQAANTIRRFVKGFIYRHKERCPENEYFLDYVRYSFLMNLRRNLPKNVLDKSWPTPPAALKEASEHLRKLCMQNMVWSYCKKISPEWKHQMEQKMIASELFKDKKDNYPQSVPKLFVSTRLNGEDINPKVLQYAVPVTKYDRKGYKPRPRQLLLTGSSAIIAEEGKLKQRIDYGFSLCDVSFQGDVVLQSDHVIETLTKIAICAEKINNININQGSIKFTVGQGKEGIIDFTPGSELLVAKAKNGHLSVTAPRLNSR
;
A
#
# COMPACT_ATOMS: atom_id res chain seq x y z
N MET A 1 -27.17 -49.25 -10.02
CA MET A 1 -26.25 -49.74 -11.07
C MET A 1 -25.89 -48.55 -11.92
N MET A 2 -24.81 -47.87 -11.53
CA MET A 2 -23.42 -48.11 -12.00
C MET A 2 -23.20 -47.37 -13.31
N GLU A 3 -22.79 -46.08 -13.25
CA GLU A 3 -21.45 -45.54 -12.89
C GLU A 3 -20.60 -45.40 -14.16
N LEU A 4 -19.74 -44.41 -14.40
CA LEU A 4 -19.36 -43.07 -13.89
C LEU A 4 -18.32 -42.62 -14.97
N LYS A 5 -18.39 -41.44 -15.61
CA LYS A 5 -17.89 -40.11 -15.14
C LYS A 5 -16.36 -40.10 -14.88
N ILE A 6 -15.51 -39.13 -15.24
CA ILE A 6 -15.55 -37.70 -15.64
C ILE A 6 -14.07 -37.35 -16.03
N GLN A 7 -13.66 -36.63 -17.11
CA GLN A 7 -13.85 -35.20 -17.52
C GLN A 7 -13.18 -34.21 -16.51
N LEU A 8 -12.60 -33.03 -16.80
CA LEU A 8 -12.84 -31.97 -17.78
C LEU A 8 -11.56 -31.15 -18.05
N ILE A 9 -11.53 -30.63 -19.28
CA ILE A 9 -10.62 -29.64 -19.85
C ILE A 9 -11.33 -28.24 -19.77
N PRO A 10 -10.95 -27.20 -20.52
CA PRO A 10 -10.45 -25.89 -20.09
C PRO A 10 -11.47 -24.75 -20.35
N THR A 11 -11.04 -23.49 -20.28
CA THR A 11 -11.36 -22.36 -21.20
C THR A 11 -10.75 -21.07 -20.61
N GLY A 12 -10.17 -20.11 -21.35
CA GLY A 12 -9.97 -19.93 -22.78
C GLY A 12 -8.96 -18.78 -23.06
N GLU A 13 -8.24 -18.86 -24.19
CA GLU A 13 -8.31 -17.96 -25.37
C GLU A 13 -8.43 -16.41 -25.14
N ILE A 14 -7.71 -15.44 -25.77
CA ILE A 14 -7.31 -15.11 -27.19
C ILE A 14 -6.32 -13.88 -27.13
N ILE A 15 -5.06 -13.88 -27.65
CA ILE A 15 -4.46 -13.48 -28.98
C ILE A 15 -4.11 -11.96 -29.22
N LEU A 16 -2.78 -11.67 -29.32
CA LEU A 16 -1.98 -10.76 -30.21
C LEU A 16 -1.93 -9.19 -30.04
N PRO A 17 -1.01 -8.40 -30.69
CA PRO A 17 0.44 -8.19 -30.44
C PRO A 17 0.89 -6.67 -30.53
N PRO A 18 2.09 -6.24 -31.04
CA PRO A 18 3.08 -5.35 -30.37
C PRO A 18 3.10 -3.85 -30.79
N GLY A 19 3.79 -2.97 -30.04
CA GLY A 19 4.06 -1.59 -30.47
C GLY A 19 5.02 -0.77 -29.60
N LYS A 20 5.88 0.01 -30.26
CA LYS A 20 6.92 0.91 -29.72
C LYS A 20 6.36 2.28 -29.27
N ASN A 21 7.17 2.95 -28.45
CA ASN A 21 7.28 4.40 -28.17
C ASN A 21 6.23 5.07 -27.26
N GLY A 22 6.77 5.66 -26.18
CA GLY A 22 6.49 7.02 -25.69
C GLY A 22 5.08 7.32 -25.20
N GLU A 23 4.90 7.45 -23.88
CA GLU A 23 4.53 8.72 -23.24
C GLU A 23 4.35 8.54 -21.72
N ASN A 24 4.74 9.59 -21.00
CA ASN A 24 4.69 9.71 -19.55
C ASN A 24 3.26 9.56 -19.00
N PHE A 25 3.04 8.57 -18.13
CA PHE A 25 2.05 8.70 -17.06
C PHE A 25 2.59 8.07 -15.77
N CYS A 26 2.96 8.94 -14.85
CA CYS A 26 3.37 8.63 -13.49
C CYS A 26 2.13 8.22 -12.68
N HIS A 27 1.98 6.92 -12.42
CA HIS A 27 1.08 6.43 -11.38
C HIS A 27 1.89 5.75 -10.26
N ASN A 28 1.97 6.48 -9.14
CA ASN A 28 2.43 6.01 -7.83
C ASN A 28 1.59 4.82 -7.36
N CYS A 29 2.12 3.61 -7.48
CA CYS A 29 1.67 2.46 -6.67
C CYS A 29 2.44 2.44 -5.35
N LYS A 30 1.76 2.86 -4.27
CA LYS A 30 2.15 2.54 -2.89
C LYS A 30 2.04 1.03 -2.71
N VAL A 31 3.17 0.34 -2.75
CA VAL A 31 3.31 -1.00 -2.18
C VAL A 31 3.32 -0.83 -0.66
N VAL A 32 2.19 -1.11 -0.02
CA VAL A 32 2.13 -1.36 1.43
C VAL A 32 2.75 -2.74 1.62
N ALA A 33 4.00 -2.77 2.08
CA ALA A 33 4.71 -4.01 2.38
C ALA A 33 3.99 -4.73 3.54
N SER A 34 3.45 -5.92 3.24
CA SER A 34 2.78 -6.82 4.17
C SER A 34 3.72 -7.85 4.80
N ASP A 35 5.00 -7.52 5.01
CA ASP A 35 5.95 -8.42 5.66
C ASP A 35 6.66 -7.70 6.83
N GLY A 36 6.35 -8.21 8.02
CA GLY A 36 6.79 -7.69 9.32
C GLY A 36 8.28 -7.84 9.54
N VAL A 37 9.03 -6.80 9.19
CA VAL A 37 10.29 -6.49 9.88
C VAL A 37 9.91 -5.91 11.24
N ARG A 38 10.50 -6.43 12.32
CA ARG A 38 10.43 -5.91 13.69
C ARG A 38 10.85 -4.43 13.69
N ALA A 39 9.92 -3.51 13.43
CA ALA A 39 10.20 -2.09 13.39
C ALA A 39 10.52 -1.64 14.82
N MET A 40 11.81 -1.59 15.14
CA MET A 40 12.32 -1.02 16.38
C MET A 40 12.11 0.50 16.35
N MET A 41 11.98 1.14 17.52
CA MET A 41 11.86 2.60 17.65
C MET A 41 12.94 3.34 16.82
N GLU A 42 14.13 2.73 16.76
CA GLU A 42 15.30 3.23 16.06
C GLU A 42 15.28 2.99 14.53
N SER A 43 14.49 2.03 14.03
CA SER A 43 14.33 1.78 12.58
C SER A 43 13.40 2.79 11.90
N ALA A 44 12.61 3.53 12.69
CA ALA A 44 11.63 4.50 12.24
C ALA A 44 12.13 5.96 12.31
N LEU A 45 13.33 6.20 12.84
CA LEU A 45 13.98 7.52 12.84
C LEU A 45 14.27 8.02 11.41
N THR A 46 14.34 7.10 10.44
CA THR A 46 14.53 7.34 9.01
C THR A 46 13.30 7.97 8.34
N ALA A 47 12.11 7.81 8.92
CA ALA A 47 10.86 8.39 8.42
C ALA A 47 10.49 9.72 9.13
N ARG A 48 11.38 10.29 9.96
CA ARG A 48 11.11 11.44 10.84
C ARG A 48 10.49 12.64 10.11
N ASP A 49 10.98 12.97 8.92
CA ASP A 49 10.55 14.18 8.21
C ASP A 49 9.10 14.06 7.71
N ARG A 50 8.72 12.83 7.34
CA ARG A 50 7.39 12.48 6.82
C ARG A 50 6.39 12.14 7.92
N VAL A 51 6.81 11.36 8.93
CA VAL A 51 5.92 10.72 9.91
C VAL A 51 6.02 11.37 11.29
N GLY A 52 7.08 12.11 11.60
CA GLY A 52 7.35 12.69 12.91
C GLY A 52 8.13 11.76 13.85
N VAL A 53 8.60 12.30 14.97
CA VAL A 53 9.35 11.57 16.02
C VAL A 53 8.41 10.75 16.91
N GLN A 54 8.82 9.52 17.23
CA GLN A 54 8.06 8.61 18.09
C GLN A 54 8.12 8.96 19.58
N ASP A 55 9.17 9.66 19.99
CA ASP A 55 9.36 10.17 21.35
C ASP A 55 9.64 11.68 21.28
N PHE A 56 8.84 12.46 21.99
CA PHE A 56 8.99 13.92 22.08
C PHE A 56 10.30 14.33 22.74
N VAL A 57 10.89 13.48 23.58
CA VAL A 57 12.22 13.74 24.15
C VAL A 57 13.27 13.89 23.04
N LEU A 58 13.01 13.39 21.82
CA LEU A 58 13.88 13.54 20.66
C LEU A 58 13.55 14.76 19.77
N LEU A 59 12.54 15.58 20.11
CA LEU A 59 12.10 16.74 19.32
C LEU A 59 13.09 17.91 19.39
N GLU A 60 13.73 18.33 18.29
CA GLU A 60 14.79 19.37 18.31
C GLU A 60 14.38 20.64 19.06
N ASN A 61 13.28 21.29 18.65
CA ASN A 61 12.72 22.48 19.28
C ASN A 61 11.74 22.15 20.42
N TYR A 62 12.22 21.48 21.46
CA TYR A 62 11.42 21.04 22.62
C TYR A 62 10.76 22.17 23.43
N THR A 63 11.22 23.42 23.27
CA THR A 63 10.61 24.60 23.90
C THR A 63 9.43 25.16 23.11
N SER A 64 9.33 24.83 21.81
CA SER A 64 8.31 25.35 20.90
C SER A 64 7.07 24.46 20.93
N GLU A 65 5.96 25.04 21.39
CA GLU A 65 4.65 24.39 21.38
C GLU A 65 4.18 24.07 19.94
N ALA A 66 4.51 24.94 18.97
CA ALA A 66 4.17 24.72 17.56
C ALA A 66 4.85 23.46 16.99
N ALA A 67 6.12 23.22 17.34
CA ALA A 67 6.84 22.02 16.91
C ALA A 67 6.25 20.73 17.52
N PHE A 68 5.79 20.82 18.78
CA PHE A 68 5.13 19.71 19.47
C PHE A 68 3.82 19.31 18.78
N ILE A 69 2.96 20.30 18.49
CA ILE A 69 1.66 20.07 17.85
C ILE A 69 1.84 19.60 16.40
N GLU A 70 2.82 20.15 15.67
CA GLU A 70 3.14 19.72 14.31
C GLU A 70 3.56 18.25 14.27
N ASN A 71 4.33 17.79 15.25
CA ASN A 71 4.69 16.38 15.36
C ASN A 71 3.45 15.48 15.59
N LEU A 72 2.55 15.88 16.51
CA LEU A 72 1.27 15.17 16.70
C LEU A 72 0.46 15.11 15.40
N ARG A 73 0.40 16.21 14.66
CA ARG A 73 -0.34 16.32 13.41
C ARG A 73 0.19 15.39 12.33
N LYS A 74 1.52 15.37 12.12
CA LYS A 74 2.17 14.46 11.14
C LYS A 74 1.88 12.99 11.46
N ARG A 75 2.00 12.60 12.74
CA ARG A 75 1.75 11.24 13.20
C ARG A 75 0.28 10.85 13.07
N PHE A 76 -0.63 11.72 13.50
CA PHE A 76 -2.07 11.50 13.40
C PHE A 76 -2.54 11.30 11.96
N LYS A 77 -1.97 12.07 11.01
CA LYS A 77 -2.26 11.94 9.58
C LYS A 77 -1.92 10.55 9.01
N GLU A 78 -0.89 9.91 9.54
CA GLU A 78 -0.48 8.54 9.15
C GLU A 78 -1.13 7.45 10.04
N ASN A 79 -2.19 7.79 10.80
CA ASN A 79 -2.88 6.91 11.76
C ASN A 79 -2.02 6.40 12.92
N LEU A 80 -0.93 7.09 13.25
CA LEU A 80 -0.11 6.80 14.43
C LEU A 80 -0.58 7.64 15.61
N ILE A 81 -1.51 7.07 16.39
CA ILE A 81 -2.20 7.78 17.48
C ILE A 81 -1.38 7.87 18.77
N TYR A 82 -0.38 7.02 18.93
CA TYR A 82 0.44 6.90 20.13
C TYR A 82 1.80 7.56 19.95
N THR A 83 2.27 8.32 20.94
CA THR A 83 3.60 8.97 20.94
C THR A 83 4.16 9.00 22.36
N TYR A 84 5.46 8.76 22.53
CA TYR A 84 6.09 8.81 23.86
C TYR A 84 6.55 10.22 24.24
N ILE A 85 6.62 10.47 25.55
CA ILE A 85 7.43 11.51 26.20
C ILE A 85 8.23 10.77 27.27
N GLY A 86 9.39 10.19 26.90
CA GLY A 86 10.11 9.26 27.77
C GLY A 86 9.24 8.04 28.09
N SER A 87 8.90 7.83 29.37
CA SER A 87 7.99 6.74 29.79
C SER A 87 6.49 7.09 29.73
N VAL A 88 6.13 8.35 29.47
CA VAL A 88 4.73 8.78 29.38
C VAL A 88 4.21 8.53 27.96
N LEU A 89 2.98 8.02 27.85
CA LEU A 89 2.34 7.77 26.57
C LEU A 89 1.27 8.83 26.26
N VAL A 90 1.41 9.54 25.14
CA VAL A 90 0.38 10.42 24.58
C VAL A 90 -0.48 9.62 23.60
N SER A 91 -1.80 9.73 23.72
CA SER A 91 -2.79 9.02 22.91
C SER A 91 -3.78 10.00 22.29
N VAL A 92 -3.78 10.17 20.97
CA VAL A 92 -4.75 11.04 20.26
C VAL A 92 -5.92 10.20 19.75
N ASN A 93 -7.15 10.48 20.18
CA ASN A 93 -8.32 9.68 19.78
C ASN A 93 -8.54 9.72 18.26
N PRO A 94 -8.55 8.59 17.52
CA PRO A 94 -8.76 8.59 16.07
C PRO A 94 -10.22 8.78 15.63
N TYR A 95 -11.21 8.61 16.51
CA TYR A 95 -12.65 8.52 16.18
C TYR A 95 -13.00 7.49 15.09
N LYS A 96 -12.16 6.47 14.93
CA LYS A 96 -12.37 5.30 14.06
C LYS A 96 -11.62 4.10 14.62
N ASP A 97 -12.07 2.90 14.26
CA ASP A 97 -11.36 1.69 14.61
C ASP A 97 -10.07 1.56 13.79
N LEU A 98 -8.99 1.22 14.49
CA LEU A 98 -7.68 0.91 13.91
C LEU A 98 -7.35 -0.55 14.21
N GLU A 99 -6.79 -1.27 13.23
CA GLU A 99 -6.43 -2.69 13.36
C GLU A 99 -5.17 -2.96 14.21
N ILE A 100 -4.93 -2.14 15.23
CA ILE A 100 -3.73 -2.16 16.10
C ILE A 100 -3.96 -2.92 17.43
N TYR A 101 -5.19 -3.37 17.69
CA TYR A 101 -5.59 -4.05 18.94
C TYR A 101 -5.83 -5.56 18.76
N THR A 102 -5.18 -6.18 17.77
CA THR A 102 -5.31 -7.62 17.49
C THR A 102 -4.44 -8.47 18.41
N LYS A 103 -4.75 -9.77 18.55
CA LYS A 103 -3.94 -10.71 19.36
C LYS A 103 -2.47 -10.76 18.89
N ASN A 104 -2.25 -10.75 17.57
CA ASN A 104 -0.91 -10.70 16.99
C ASN A 104 -0.13 -9.44 17.41
N HIS A 105 -0.82 -8.30 17.55
CA HIS A 105 -0.19 -7.10 18.10
C HIS A 105 0.16 -7.28 19.58
N MET A 106 -0.74 -7.84 20.40
CA MET A 106 -0.45 -8.11 21.82
C MET A 106 0.81 -8.98 21.99
N GLU A 107 0.95 -10.04 21.20
CA GLU A 107 2.14 -10.91 21.21
C GLU A 107 3.42 -10.17 20.82
N ARG A 108 3.35 -9.23 19.87
CA ARG A 108 4.51 -8.41 19.47
C ARG A 108 5.03 -7.52 20.61
N TYR A 109 4.14 -7.07 21.50
CA TYR A 109 4.50 -6.21 22.64
C TYR A 109 4.88 -7.01 23.90
N ARG A 110 4.52 -8.29 23.96
CA ARG A 110 4.73 -9.16 25.13
C ARG A 110 6.20 -9.42 25.38
N GLY A 111 6.67 -9.08 26.58
CA GLY A 111 8.03 -9.40 27.02
C GLY A 111 9.12 -8.61 26.30
N VAL A 112 8.77 -7.52 25.62
CA VAL A 112 9.71 -6.67 24.90
C VAL A 112 9.96 -5.39 25.69
N ASN A 113 11.20 -4.91 25.70
CA ASN A 113 11.55 -3.67 26.41
C ASN A 113 10.82 -2.47 25.79
N PHE A 114 10.42 -1.53 26.65
CA PHE A 114 9.56 -0.38 26.30
C PHE A 114 10.06 0.44 25.08
N TYR A 115 11.37 0.67 25.01
CA TYR A 115 12.02 1.46 23.95
C TYR A 115 12.43 0.64 22.71
N GLU A 116 12.19 -0.68 22.68
CA GLU A 116 12.49 -1.52 21.51
C GLU A 116 11.31 -1.64 20.56
N VAL A 117 10.13 -1.18 20.98
CA VAL A 117 8.87 -1.23 20.22
C VAL A 117 8.35 0.17 19.94
N SER A 118 7.58 0.31 18.86
CA SER A 118 6.88 1.55 18.54
C SER A 118 5.87 1.94 19.62
N PRO A 119 5.62 3.24 19.84
CA PRO A 119 4.68 3.71 20.84
C PRO A 119 3.32 3.03 20.78
N HIS A 120 2.91 2.41 21.89
CA HIS A 120 1.62 1.76 22.00
C HIS A 120 1.20 1.57 23.46
N ILE A 121 -0.10 1.51 23.70
CA ILE A 121 -0.64 1.28 25.05
C ILE A 121 -0.26 -0.08 25.65
N TYR A 122 -0.09 -1.09 24.80
CA TYR A 122 0.40 -2.41 25.21
C TYR A 122 1.84 -2.40 25.71
N ALA A 123 2.69 -1.47 25.24
CA ALA A 123 4.04 -1.33 25.78
C ALA A 123 4.02 -0.83 27.23
N VAL A 124 3.12 0.11 27.55
CA VAL A 124 2.90 0.58 28.94
C VAL A 124 2.38 -0.57 29.80
N ALA A 125 1.35 -1.28 29.32
CA ALA A 125 0.76 -2.40 30.05
C ALA A 125 1.79 -3.51 30.34
N ASP A 126 2.55 -3.95 29.32
CA ASP A 126 3.60 -4.96 29.44
C ASP A 126 4.72 -4.52 30.39
N ASN A 127 5.12 -3.25 30.32
CA ASN A 127 6.16 -2.71 31.19
C ASN A 127 5.73 -2.73 32.66
N SER A 128 4.53 -2.25 32.98
CA SER A 128 3.99 -2.31 34.34
C SER A 128 3.88 -3.76 34.83
N TYR A 129 3.36 -4.69 34.00
CA TYR A 129 3.27 -6.09 34.38
C TYR A 129 4.63 -6.76 34.63
N ARG A 130 5.62 -6.46 33.79
CA ARG A 130 6.99 -6.96 33.98
C ARG A 130 7.63 -6.38 35.24
N SER A 131 7.58 -5.06 35.44
CA SER A 131 8.13 -4.41 36.63
C SER A 131 7.52 -4.99 37.91
N MET A 132 6.20 -5.16 37.94
CA MET A 132 5.52 -5.84 39.05
C MET A 132 6.08 -7.24 39.31
N ARG A 133 6.23 -8.06 38.26
CA ARG A 133 6.67 -9.45 38.39
C ARG A 133 8.16 -9.60 38.71
N THR A 134 9.02 -8.71 38.20
CA THR A 134 10.47 -8.80 38.38
C THR A 134 10.97 -8.09 39.63
N GLU A 135 10.37 -6.95 39.96
CA GLU A 135 10.78 -6.13 41.11
C GLU A 135 9.92 -6.38 42.35
N GLY A 136 8.78 -7.05 42.21
CA GLY A 136 7.84 -7.28 43.31
C GLY A 136 7.18 -6.01 43.83
N LYS A 137 7.22 -4.92 43.05
CA LYS A 137 6.64 -3.62 43.41
C LYS A 137 5.27 -3.43 42.78
N ASP A 138 4.32 -2.93 43.57
CA ASP A 138 3.01 -2.55 43.06
C ASP A 138 3.12 -1.39 42.05
N GLN A 139 2.27 -1.43 41.05
CA GLN A 139 2.28 -0.50 39.92
C GLN A 139 0.96 0.25 39.85
N CYS A 140 0.94 1.46 39.30
CA CYS A 140 -0.28 2.15 38.96
C CYS A 140 -0.17 2.83 37.59
N ILE A 141 -1.21 2.72 36.76
CA ILE A 141 -1.29 3.41 35.47
C ILE A 141 -2.36 4.50 35.58
N LEU A 142 -1.93 5.74 35.47
CA LEU A 142 -2.79 6.93 35.54
C LEU A 142 -3.16 7.39 34.13
N ILE A 143 -4.45 7.40 33.84
CA ILE A 143 -5.00 7.82 32.55
C ILE A 143 -5.72 9.14 32.73
N SER A 144 -5.30 10.17 32.00
CA SER A 144 -5.83 11.53 32.09
C SER A 144 -6.07 12.12 30.72
N GLY A 145 -6.92 13.13 30.61
CA GLY A 145 -7.37 13.67 29.33
C GLY A 145 -8.75 14.32 29.45
N GLU A 146 -9.09 15.18 28.50
CA GLU A 146 -10.43 15.79 28.44
C GLU A 146 -11.53 14.71 28.27
N SER A 147 -12.78 15.08 28.54
CA SER A 147 -13.91 14.20 28.27
C SER A 147 -14.01 13.89 26.77
N GLY A 148 -14.15 12.60 26.42
CA GLY A 148 -14.16 12.13 25.03
C GLY A 148 -12.77 11.95 24.38
N ALA A 149 -11.68 12.16 25.12
CA ALA A 149 -10.31 11.93 24.63
C ALA A 149 -9.92 10.44 24.52
N GLY A 150 -10.77 9.50 24.97
CA GLY A 150 -10.53 8.06 24.88
C GLY A 150 -9.92 7.41 26.13
N LYS A 151 -10.03 8.03 27.32
CA LYS A 151 -9.51 7.47 28.58
C LYS A 151 -10.07 6.09 28.92
N THR A 152 -11.40 5.96 28.88
CA THR A 152 -12.09 4.70 29.19
C THR A 152 -11.75 3.59 28.20
N GLU A 153 -11.62 3.93 26.91
CA GLU A 153 -11.12 2.98 25.90
C GLU A 153 -9.67 2.58 26.17
N ALA A 154 -8.79 3.51 26.54
CA ALA A 154 -7.42 3.19 26.95
C ALA A 154 -7.38 2.22 28.14
N SER A 155 -8.18 2.47 29.19
CA SER A 155 -8.33 1.58 30.35
C SER A 155 -8.78 0.18 29.91
N LYS A 156 -9.82 0.11 29.06
CA LYS A 156 -10.35 -1.15 28.50
C LYS A 156 -9.31 -1.93 27.70
N LYS A 157 -8.49 -1.27 26.87
CA LYS A 157 -7.41 -1.93 26.11
C LYS A 157 -6.31 -2.48 27.02
N ILE A 158 -5.96 -1.79 28.11
CA ILE A 158 -5.00 -2.30 29.11
C ILE A 158 -5.57 -3.53 29.81
N LEU A 159 -6.82 -3.46 30.27
CA LEU A 159 -7.52 -4.61 30.88
C LEU A 159 -7.58 -5.80 29.93
N GLN A 160 -7.92 -5.56 28.66
CA GLN A 160 -7.97 -6.59 27.63
C GLN A 160 -6.59 -7.21 27.37
N TYR A 161 -5.51 -6.43 27.45
CA TYR A 161 -4.14 -6.92 27.33
C TYR A 161 -3.84 -7.91 28.46
N TYR A 162 -3.99 -7.51 29.73
CA TYR A 162 -3.75 -8.38 30.88
C TYR A 162 -4.62 -9.63 30.85
N ALA A 163 -5.88 -9.46 30.48
CA ALA A 163 -6.82 -10.54 30.34
C ALA A 163 -6.36 -11.62 29.33
N ILE A 164 -5.64 -11.26 28.26
CA ILE A 164 -5.24 -12.20 27.20
C ILE A 164 -3.80 -12.70 27.39
N THR A 165 -2.88 -11.86 27.86
CA THR A 165 -1.44 -12.19 27.91
C THR A 165 -0.99 -12.81 29.22
N CYS A 166 -1.72 -12.61 30.32
CA CYS A 166 -1.38 -13.18 31.62
C CYS A 166 -1.74 -14.68 31.67
N PRO A 167 -1.03 -15.49 32.49
CA PRO A 167 -1.39 -16.89 32.71
C PRO A 167 -2.82 -17.00 33.29
N ALA A 168 -3.59 -17.99 32.86
CA ALA A 168 -4.95 -18.22 33.36
C ALA A 168 -5.16 -19.69 33.76
N SER A 169 -5.71 -19.90 34.96
CA SER A 169 -6.43 -21.11 35.35
C SER A 169 -7.94 -20.91 35.10
N GLU A 170 -8.77 -21.96 35.16
CA GLU A 170 -10.22 -21.84 34.92
C GLU A 170 -10.91 -20.85 35.89
N GLN A 171 -10.52 -20.82 37.17
CA GLN A 171 -11.04 -19.86 38.16
C GLN A 171 -10.68 -18.41 37.82
N VAL A 172 -9.49 -18.19 37.27
CA VAL A 172 -8.99 -16.87 36.85
C VAL A 172 -9.77 -16.33 35.65
N GLN A 173 -10.30 -17.20 34.79
CA GLN A 173 -11.10 -16.79 33.64
C GLN A 173 -12.42 -16.14 34.05
N THR A 174 -13.05 -16.63 35.13
CA THR A 174 -14.28 -16.05 35.69
C THR A 174 -14.05 -14.65 36.27
N VAL A 175 -12.97 -14.45 37.03
CA VAL A 175 -12.62 -13.14 37.60
C VAL A 175 -12.33 -12.11 36.50
N LYS A 176 -11.59 -12.54 35.47
CA LYS A 176 -11.33 -11.74 34.27
C LYS A 176 -12.62 -11.28 33.58
N ASP A 177 -13.55 -12.19 33.35
CA ASP A 177 -14.81 -11.87 32.67
C ASP A 177 -15.66 -10.92 33.53
N ARG A 178 -15.75 -11.14 34.84
CA ARG A 178 -16.42 -10.22 35.78
C ARG A 178 -15.80 -8.82 35.76
N LEU A 179 -14.47 -8.72 35.76
CA LEU A 179 -13.78 -7.44 35.73
C LEU A 179 -14.08 -6.67 34.43
N LEU A 180 -14.09 -7.35 33.28
CA LEU A 180 -14.46 -6.73 32.00
C LEU A 180 -15.95 -6.34 31.93
N GLN A 181 -16.85 -7.16 32.48
CA GLN A 181 -18.30 -6.90 32.50
C GLN A 181 -18.71 -5.85 33.56
N SER A 182 -17.86 -5.54 34.55
CA SER A 182 -18.13 -4.46 35.50
C SER A 182 -18.23 -3.07 34.85
N ASN A 183 -17.49 -2.83 33.76
CA ASN A 183 -17.47 -1.53 33.09
C ASN A 183 -18.84 -1.11 32.53
N PRO A 184 -19.56 -1.92 31.72
CA PRO A 184 -20.91 -1.58 31.27
C PRO A 184 -21.87 -1.17 32.39
N VAL A 185 -21.80 -1.84 33.55
CA VAL A 185 -22.64 -1.52 34.71
C VAL A 185 -22.24 -0.16 35.30
N LEU A 186 -20.95 0.06 35.55
CA LEU A 186 -20.47 1.34 36.08
C LEU A 186 -20.71 2.50 35.11
N GLU A 187 -20.63 2.27 33.80
CA GLU A 187 -20.94 3.27 32.78
C GLU A 187 -22.43 3.60 32.76
N ALA A 188 -23.32 2.61 32.88
CA ALA A 188 -24.76 2.85 32.92
C ALA A 188 -25.17 3.77 34.10
N PHE A 189 -24.61 3.54 35.28
CA PHE A 189 -24.97 4.28 36.50
C PHE A 189 -24.10 5.53 36.75
N GLY A 190 -22.90 5.59 36.18
CA GLY A 190 -21.93 6.65 36.46
C GLY A 190 -21.61 7.56 35.27
N ASN A 191 -22.04 7.22 34.05
CA ASN A 191 -21.82 8.05 32.88
C ASN A 191 -23.10 8.73 32.40
N ALA A 192 -22.90 9.89 31.77
CA ALA A 192 -23.97 10.68 31.18
C ALA A 192 -23.50 11.40 29.92
N LYS A 193 -24.48 11.89 29.14
CA LYS A 193 -24.22 12.76 27.98
C LYS A 193 -24.05 14.21 28.44
N THR A 194 -22.92 14.81 28.09
CA THR A 194 -22.64 16.24 28.26
C THR A 194 -22.65 16.96 26.92
N LEU A 195 -22.38 18.27 26.91
CA LEU A 195 -22.22 19.02 25.65
C LEU A 195 -21.03 18.54 24.81
N ARG A 196 -19.96 18.03 25.45
CA ARG A 196 -18.70 17.68 24.77
C ARG A 196 -18.52 16.19 24.48
N ASN A 197 -19.20 15.32 25.22
CA ASN A 197 -19.05 13.86 25.12
C ASN A 197 -20.40 13.17 25.36
N ASP A 198 -20.69 12.11 24.60
CA ASP A 198 -21.96 11.39 24.72
C ASP A 198 -21.95 10.34 25.84
N ASN A 199 -20.77 9.82 26.18
CA ASN A 199 -20.56 8.85 27.25
C ASN A 199 -19.45 9.37 28.19
N SER A 200 -19.76 10.40 28.99
CA SER A 200 -18.81 11.01 29.91
C SER A 200 -18.93 10.39 31.30
N SER A 201 -17.86 9.82 31.82
CA SER A 201 -17.78 9.43 33.24
C SER A 201 -17.92 10.65 34.14
N ARG A 202 -18.89 10.60 35.07
CA ARG A 202 -19.18 11.64 36.06
C ARG A 202 -18.83 11.16 37.48
N PHE A 203 -17.84 10.27 37.55
CA PHE A 203 -17.18 9.80 38.75
C PHE A 203 -15.74 9.40 38.39
N GLY A 204 -14.83 9.45 39.35
CA GLY A 204 -13.48 8.90 39.24
C GLY A 204 -13.49 7.42 39.58
N LYS A 205 -12.75 6.62 38.82
CA LYS A 205 -12.67 5.17 39.00
C LYS A 205 -11.22 4.75 39.17
N TYR A 206 -10.89 4.18 40.31
CA TYR A 206 -9.64 3.48 40.54
C TYR A 206 -9.91 1.98 40.62
N MET A 207 -9.16 1.18 39.88
CA MET A 207 -9.34 -0.27 39.83
C MET A 207 -8.00 -0.96 40.10
N ASP A 208 -7.90 -1.64 41.23
CA ASP A 208 -6.80 -2.54 41.53
C ASP A 208 -7.05 -3.90 40.88
N ILE A 209 -6.04 -4.41 40.19
CA ILE A 209 -6.00 -5.79 39.70
C ILE A 209 -4.95 -6.52 40.54
N GLN A 210 -5.38 -7.56 41.23
CA GLN A 210 -4.53 -8.35 42.12
C GLN A 210 -3.95 -9.52 41.34
N PHE A 211 -2.64 -9.72 41.48
CA PHE A 211 -1.90 -10.80 40.84
C PHE A 211 -1.27 -11.72 41.88
N ASP A 212 -1.34 -13.02 41.63
CA ASP A 212 -0.59 -14.00 42.43
C ASP A 212 0.92 -13.94 42.14
N PHE A 213 1.71 -14.69 42.90
CA PHE A 213 3.16 -14.79 42.70
C PHE A 213 3.57 -15.36 41.33
N LYS A 214 2.65 -16.07 40.64
CA LYS A 214 2.86 -16.59 39.27
C LYS A 214 2.57 -15.53 38.21
N GLY A 215 1.96 -14.40 38.60
CA GLY A 215 1.54 -13.30 37.74
C GLY A 215 0.20 -13.54 37.05
N ALA A 216 -0.68 -14.40 37.58
CA ALA A 216 -2.06 -14.58 37.13
C ALA A 216 -3.00 -13.59 37.85
N PRO A 217 -3.98 -12.98 37.15
CA PRO A 217 -4.93 -12.07 37.78
C PRO A 217 -5.94 -12.86 38.61
N VAL A 218 -5.89 -12.72 39.93
CA VAL A 218 -6.68 -13.53 40.87
C VAL A 218 -7.86 -12.80 41.49
N GLY A 219 -7.84 -11.47 41.48
CA GLY A 219 -8.89 -10.65 42.09
C GLY A 219 -8.82 -9.21 41.62
N GLY A 220 -9.74 -8.40 42.12
CA GLY A 220 -9.71 -6.96 41.89
C GLY A 220 -10.55 -6.18 42.87
N HIS A 221 -10.30 -4.88 42.95
CA HIS A 221 -11.01 -3.97 43.82
C HIS A 221 -11.20 -2.62 43.15
N ILE A 222 -12.43 -2.10 43.14
CA ILE A 222 -12.82 -0.85 42.51
C ILE A 222 -13.13 0.17 43.60
N ILE A 223 -12.49 1.33 43.52
CA ILE A 223 -12.77 2.48 44.36
C ILE A 223 -13.36 3.58 43.48
N ASN A 224 -14.59 3.99 43.78
CA ASN A 224 -15.23 5.12 43.14
C ASN A 224 -15.01 6.42 43.94
N TYR A 225 -14.86 7.52 43.21
CA TYR A 225 -14.63 8.85 43.77
C TYR A 225 -15.59 9.86 43.15
N LEU A 226 -16.18 10.73 43.96
CA LEU A 226 -16.97 11.90 43.54
C LEU A 226 -17.96 11.59 42.40
N LEU A 227 -19.01 10.84 42.71
CA LEU A 227 -20.17 10.77 41.82
C LEU A 227 -20.85 12.14 41.78
N GLU A 228 -21.12 12.67 40.60
CA GLU A 228 -21.83 13.94 40.40
C GLU A 228 -23.32 13.81 40.76
N LYS A 229 -23.64 13.74 42.06
CA LYS A 229 -25.00 13.51 42.57
C LYS A 229 -26.00 14.56 42.08
N SER A 230 -25.57 15.81 41.90
CA SER A 230 -26.44 16.90 41.42
C SER A 230 -27.07 16.61 40.06
N ARG A 231 -26.40 15.80 39.21
CA ARG A 231 -26.93 15.37 37.90
C ARG A 231 -28.23 14.57 38.00
N VAL A 232 -28.48 13.89 39.11
CA VAL A 232 -29.71 13.11 39.31
C VAL A 232 -30.95 14.02 39.23
N VAL A 233 -30.86 15.24 39.75
CA VAL A 233 -32.01 16.14 39.91
C VAL A 233 -31.99 17.33 38.94
N HIS A 234 -30.83 17.68 38.40
CA HIS A 234 -30.65 18.83 37.51
C HIS A 234 -29.64 18.52 36.40
N GLN A 235 -29.93 18.94 35.17
CA GLN A 235 -29.01 18.84 34.03
C GLN A 235 -29.02 20.14 33.24
N ASN A 236 -27.85 20.54 32.75
CA ASN A 236 -27.72 21.70 31.88
C ASN A 236 -28.42 21.46 30.54
N HIS A 237 -28.78 22.56 29.85
CA HIS A 237 -29.40 22.47 28.54
C HIS A 237 -28.52 21.70 27.55
N GLY A 238 -29.11 20.74 26.85
CA GLY A 238 -28.43 19.82 25.94
C GLY A 238 -27.79 18.61 26.62
N GLU A 239 -27.80 18.47 27.95
CA GLU A 239 -27.24 17.31 28.65
C GLU A 239 -28.31 16.26 28.99
N ARG A 240 -27.85 15.05 29.37
CA ARG A 240 -28.71 13.98 29.91
C ARG A 240 -28.39 13.71 31.38
N ASN A 241 -29.34 13.05 32.03
CA ASN A 241 -29.11 12.34 33.28
C ASN A 241 -28.26 11.06 33.03
N PHE A 242 -28.02 10.24 34.04
CA PHE A 242 -27.29 8.97 33.91
C PHE A 242 -27.98 8.01 32.92
N HIS A 243 -27.17 7.24 32.19
CA HIS A 243 -27.66 6.40 31.09
C HIS A 243 -28.68 5.34 31.53
N ILE A 244 -28.55 4.80 32.74
CA ILE A 244 -29.42 3.76 33.29
C ILE A 244 -30.91 4.13 33.23
N PHE A 245 -31.26 5.40 33.45
CA PHE A 245 -32.67 5.85 33.39
C PHE A 245 -33.24 5.72 31.98
N TYR A 246 -32.48 6.15 30.96
CA TYR A 246 -32.90 6.07 29.56
C TYR A 246 -32.90 4.63 29.05
N GLN A 247 -31.89 3.84 29.44
CA GLN A 247 -31.79 2.42 29.11
C GLN A 247 -32.96 1.61 29.69
N LEU A 248 -33.36 1.88 30.93
CA LEU A 248 -34.52 1.22 31.56
C LEU A 248 -35.82 1.57 30.84
N ILE A 249 -36.08 2.86 30.57
CA ILE A 249 -37.32 3.31 29.92
C ILE A 249 -37.44 2.78 28.49
N GLU A 250 -36.39 2.93 27.67
CA GLU A 250 -36.44 2.56 26.25
C GLU A 250 -36.23 1.07 25.99
N GLY A 251 -35.45 0.40 26.84
CA GLY A 251 -35.05 -1.00 26.69
C GLY A 251 -35.84 -2.00 27.54
N GLY A 252 -36.47 -1.56 28.63
CA GLY A 252 -37.24 -2.40 29.54
C GLY A 252 -38.43 -3.09 28.87
N GLU A 253 -38.70 -4.33 29.26
CA GLU A 253 -39.89 -5.08 28.82
C GLU A 253 -41.18 -4.42 29.34
N GLU A 254 -42.29 -4.52 28.59
CA GLU A 254 -43.56 -3.88 28.96
C GLU A 254 -44.07 -4.31 30.34
N ASP A 255 -43.89 -5.59 30.69
CA ASP A 255 -44.33 -6.12 31.98
C ASP A 255 -43.44 -5.63 33.13
N LEU A 256 -42.16 -5.40 32.87
CA LEU A 256 -41.25 -4.79 33.84
C LEU A 256 -41.62 -3.31 34.06
N LEU A 257 -41.82 -2.54 32.99
CA LEU A 257 -42.21 -1.13 33.08
C LEU A 257 -43.54 -0.95 33.82
N ARG A 258 -44.55 -1.79 33.52
CA ARG A 258 -45.83 -1.77 34.24
C ARG A 258 -45.69 -2.09 35.73
N ARG A 259 -44.85 -3.06 36.10
CA ARG A 259 -44.55 -3.36 37.52
C ARG A 259 -43.89 -2.17 38.23
N LEU A 260 -42.96 -1.50 37.54
CA LEU A 260 -42.26 -0.33 38.06
C LEU A 260 -43.13 0.94 38.07
N GLY A 261 -44.30 0.94 37.44
CA GLY A 261 -45.13 2.14 37.27
C GLY A 261 -44.56 3.13 36.26
N LEU A 262 -43.68 2.65 35.36
CA LEU A 262 -43.01 3.48 34.37
C LEU A 262 -43.71 3.43 33.01
N GLU A 263 -43.73 4.56 32.32
CA GLU A 263 -44.19 4.66 30.93
C GLU A 263 -42.99 4.78 29.98
N ARG A 264 -43.12 4.24 28.77
CA ARG A 264 -42.06 4.29 27.74
C ARG A 264 -41.98 5.68 27.07
N SER A 265 -41.76 6.70 27.89
CA SER A 265 -41.54 8.08 27.44
C SER A 265 -40.69 8.84 28.47
N PRO A 266 -39.43 9.19 28.16
CA PRO A 266 -38.60 10.00 29.05
C PRO A 266 -39.19 11.39 29.36
N LEU A 267 -40.10 11.88 28.52
CA LEU A 267 -40.73 13.21 28.65
C LEU A 267 -41.67 13.32 29.85
N GLN A 268 -42.06 12.21 30.47
CA GLN A 268 -42.97 12.22 31.61
C GLN A 268 -42.27 12.43 32.96
N TYR A 269 -40.93 12.38 32.99
CA TYR A 269 -40.16 12.44 34.23
C TYR A 269 -39.39 13.76 34.31
N GLN A 270 -39.68 14.58 35.32
CA GLN A 270 -39.09 15.91 35.47
C GLN A 270 -37.54 15.85 35.51
N TYR A 271 -36.97 14.81 36.13
CA TYR A 271 -35.52 14.59 36.19
C TYR A 271 -34.86 14.18 34.87
N LEU A 272 -35.63 13.89 33.81
CA LEU A 272 -35.10 13.55 32.48
C LEU A 272 -35.36 14.65 31.44
N VAL A 273 -36.30 15.57 31.70
CA VAL A 273 -36.71 16.63 30.76
C VAL A 273 -35.88 17.92 30.92
N LYS A 274 -35.33 18.21 32.10
CA LYS A 274 -34.62 19.48 32.38
C LYS A 274 -33.49 19.79 31.38
N GLY A 275 -32.76 18.77 30.93
CA GLY A 275 -31.70 18.91 29.93
C GLY A 275 -32.18 19.09 28.48
N ASN A 276 -33.48 18.97 28.19
CA ASN A 276 -34.08 19.06 26.85
C ASN A 276 -33.41 18.19 25.77
N CYS A 277 -32.92 17.00 26.14
CA CYS A 277 -32.22 16.08 25.24
C CYS A 277 -32.62 14.62 25.48
N PRO A 278 -33.86 14.21 25.14
CA PRO A 278 -34.34 12.87 25.44
C PRO A 278 -33.70 11.78 24.55
N LYS A 279 -33.31 12.11 23.32
CA LYS A 279 -32.68 11.17 22.37
C LYS A 279 -31.35 11.70 21.85
N VAL A 280 -30.39 10.78 21.68
CA VAL A 280 -29.05 11.06 21.16
C VAL A 280 -28.78 10.09 20.01
N SER A 281 -28.44 10.61 18.82
CA SER A 281 -28.31 9.78 17.60
C SER A 281 -27.18 8.75 17.64
N SER A 282 -26.15 8.98 18.46
CA SER A 282 -24.99 8.10 18.62
C SER A 282 -25.20 6.98 19.65
N ILE A 283 -26.27 7.02 20.44
CA ILE A 283 -26.54 6.07 21.53
C ILE A 283 -27.79 5.27 21.22
N ASN A 284 -27.74 3.97 21.47
CA ASN A 284 -28.89 3.10 21.36
C ASN A 284 -29.20 2.51 22.74
N ASP A 285 -29.98 3.26 23.53
CA ASP A 285 -30.31 2.91 24.91
C ASP A 285 -30.98 1.52 25.02
N ARG A 286 -31.70 1.06 23.99
CA ARG A 286 -32.31 -0.29 23.93
C ARG A 286 -31.29 -1.41 23.76
N SER A 287 -30.27 -1.23 22.92
CA SER A 287 -29.19 -2.24 22.82
C SER A 287 -28.33 -2.23 24.08
N ASP A 288 -28.04 -1.05 24.60
CA ASP A 288 -27.18 -0.88 25.78
C ASP A 288 -27.84 -1.49 27.03
N TRP A 289 -29.16 -1.37 27.16
CA TRP A 289 -29.93 -2.09 28.19
C TRP A 289 -29.68 -3.61 28.18
N LYS A 290 -29.65 -4.24 27.01
CA LYS A 290 -29.35 -5.69 26.90
C LYS A 290 -27.94 -6.02 27.36
N VAL A 291 -26.98 -5.13 27.08
CA VAL A 291 -25.58 -5.27 27.53
C VAL A 291 -25.50 -5.17 29.05
N VAL A 292 -26.16 -4.19 29.66
CA VAL A 292 -26.20 -4.00 31.11
C VAL A 292 -26.86 -5.18 31.81
N ARG A 293 -28.02 -5.66 31.31
CA ARG A 293 -28.71 -6.85 31.85
C ARG A 293 -27.80 -8.08 31.82
N LYS A 294 -27.12 -8.33 30.69
CA LYS A 294 -26.17 -9.43 30.58
C LYS A 294 -24.99 -9.29 31.56
N ALA A 295 -24.48 -8.07 31.71
CA ALA A 295 -23.37 -7.80 32.62
C ALA A 295 -23.74 -8.04 34.09
N LEU A 296 -24.92 -7.58 34.53
CA LEU A 296 -25.45 -7.85 35.88
C LEU A 296 -25.52 -9.35 36.17
N THR A 297 -26.01 -10.15 35.21
CA THR A 297 -26.05 -11.62 35.34
C THR A 297 -24.65 -12.24 35.49
N VAL A 298 -23.64 -11.77 34.74
CA VAL A 298 -22.26 -12.31 34.82
C VAL A 298 -21.59 -11.96 36.15
N ILE A 299 -21.87 -10.78 36.70
CA ILE A 299 -21.34 -10.34 38.00
C ILE A 299 -21.99 -11.12 39.15
N GLY A 300 -23.14 -11.75 38.92
CA GLY A 300 -23.86 -12.55 39.91
C GLY A 300 -24.89 -11.75 40.70
N PHE A 301 -25.50 -10.74 40.08
CA PHE A 301 -26.64 -10.04 40.68
C PHE A 301 -27.90 -10.91 40.61
N ASN A 302 -28.38 -11.31 41.78
CA ASN A 302 -29.65 -12.03 41.95
C ASN A 302 -30.80 -11.09 42.38
N GLU A 303 -30.47 -9.89 42.87
CA GLU A 303 -31.39 -8.87 43.43
C GLU A 303 -31.75 -7.79 42.39
N ASP A 304 -31.72 -8.12 41.09
CA ASP A 304 -31.92 -7.15 40.00
C ASP A 304 -33.24 -6.36 40.13
N GLU A 305 -34.32 -7.00 40.58
CA GLU A 305 -35.62 -6.34 40.71
C GLU A 305 -35.62 -5.26 41.80
N GLU A 306 -34.98 -5.49 42.94
CA GLU A 306 -34.88 -4.50 44.03
C GLU A 306 -34.08 -3.27 43.61
N LEU A 307 -33.01 -3.47 42.84
CA LEU A 307 -32.20 -2.38 42.29
C LEU A 307 -33.02 -1.52 41.33
N LEU A 308 -33.78 -2.16 40.44
CA LEU A 308 -34.63 -1.45 39.48
C LEU A 308 -35.80 -0.72 40.15
N ASN A 309 -36.33 -1.25 41.26
CA ASN A 309 -37.32 -0.54 42.08
C ASN A 309 -36.78 0.79 42.62
N ILE A 310 -35.52 0.82 43.06
CA ILE A 310 -34.85 2.04 43.54
C ILE A 310 -34.65 3.04 42.40
N ILE A 311 -34.24 2.58 41.22
CA ILE A 311 -34.04 3.47 40.07
C ILE A 311 -35.37 4.07 39.59
N ALA A 312 -36.44 3.27 39.57
CA ALA A 312 -37.78 3.74 39.27
C ALA A 312 -38.28 4.74 40.34
N SER A 313 -38.01 4.49 41.63
CA SER A 313 -38.45 5.40 42.70
C SER A 313 -37.79 6.77 42.62
N VAL A 314 -36.53 6.87 42.19
CA VAL A 314 -35.86 8.15 41.94
C VAL A 314 -36.57 8.95 40.84
N LEU A 315 -37.05 8.30 39.78
CA LEU A 315 -37.83 8.97 38.72
C LEU A 315 -39.19 9.46 39.23
N HIS A 316 -39.90 8.64 40.02
CA HIS A 316 -41.16 9.01 40.64
C HIS A 316 -41.01 10.13 41.67
N LEU A 317 -39.90 10.15 42.43
CA LEU A 317 -39.58 11.22 43.37
C LEU A 317 -39.54 12.57 42.66
N GLY A 318 -38.90 12.65 41.49
CA GLY A 318 -38.83 13.89 40.72
C GLY A 318 -40.17 14.45 40.27
N ASN A 319 -41.21 13.61 40.18
CA ASN A 319 -42.56 14.00 39.78
C ASN A 319 -43.46 14.38 40.97
N VAL A 320 -42.96 14.32 42.21
CA VAL A 320 -43.71 14.79 43.38
C VAL A 320 -43.86 16.31 43.30
N GLN A 321 -45.11 16.77 43.29
CA GLN A 321 -45.47 18.18 43.25
C GLN A 321 -45.97 18.63 44.63
N TYR A 322 -45.54 19.82 45.02
CA TYR A 322 -45.95 20.47 46.25
C TYR A 322 -46.89 21.65 45.94
N GLY A 323 -47.94 21.80 46.73
CA GLY A 323 -48.79 22.99 46.83
C GLY A 323 -48.80 23.50 48.27
N GLY A 324 -49.54 24.57 48.58
CA GLY A 324 -49.71 25.07 49.94
C GLY A 324 -49.74 26.59 50.07
N GLU A 325 -50.15 27.08 51.25
CA GLU A 325 -50.14 28.49 51.65
C GLU A 325 -48.79 28.87 52.30
N GLU A 326 -48.50 30.17 52.45
CA GLU A 326 -47.19 30.67 52.94
C GLU A 326 -46.75 29.98 54.25
N GLY A 327 -45.65 29.23 54.16
CA GLY A 327 -45.00 28.58 55.31
C GLY A 327 -45.26 27.08 55.49
N SER A 328 -46.16 26.45 54.72
CA SER A 328 -46.42 25.00 54.80
C SER A 328 -46.63 24.34 53.43
N ALA A 329 -45.82 23.33 53.11
CA ALA A 329 -45.93 22.54 51.89
C ALA A 329 -46.82 21.31 52.08
N CYS A 330 -47.74 21.07 51.15
CA CYS A 330 -48.56 19.87 51.04
C CYS A 330 -48.31 19.17 49.69
N ILE A 331 -48.42 17.85 49.64
CA ILE A 331 -48.21 17.08 48.39
C ILE A 331 -49.51 17.02 47.61
N THR A 332 -49.49 17.42 46.34
CA THR A 332 -50.69 17.42 45.47
C THR A 332 -50.81 16.14 44.62
N SER A 333 -49.72 15.38 44.51
CA SER A 333 -49.59 14.20 43.65
C SER A 333 -49.68 12.87 44.43
N ASP A 334 -50.86 12.53 44.95
CA ASP A 334 -51.08 11.32 45.78
C ASP A 334 -50.77 10.00 45.04
N THR A 335 -50.91 9.97 43.71
CA THR A 335 -50.56 8.81 42.88
C THR A 335 -49.06 8.50 42.91
N GLN A 336 -48.21 9.53 42.91
CA GLN A 336 -46.75 9.35 42.96
C GLN A 336 -46.32 8.78 44.31
N ILE A 337 -46.94 9.23 45.40
CA ILE A 337 -46.66 8.72 46.75
C ILE A 337 -47.02 7.23 46.86
N LYS A 338 -48.12 6.78 46.26
CA LYS A 338 -48.48 5.35 46.22
C LYS A 338 -47.43 4.51 45.50
N TYR A 339 -46.94 4.98 44.35
CA TYR A 339 -45.84 4.31 43.65
C TYR A 339 -44.56 4.29 44.49
N LEU A 340 -44.19 5.41 45.10
CA LEU A 340 -43.00 5.53 45.94
C LEU A 340 -43.06 4.62 47.17
N ALA A 341 -44.17 4.61 47.89
CA ALA A 341 -44.38 3.73 49.04
C ALA A 341 -44.18 2.26 48.66
N ARG A 342 -44.71 1.84 47.51
CA ARG A 342 -44.55 0.48 47.00
C ARG A 342 -43.12 0.16 46.56
N LEU A 343 -42.48 1.05 45.79
CA LEU A 343 -41.14 0.80 45.23
C LEU A 343 -40.03 0.87 46.27
N LEU A 344 -40.13 1.82 47.21
CA LEU A 344 -39.20 1.96 48.33
C LEU A 344 -39.52 1.01 49.48
N GLY A 345 -40.70 0.35 49.48
CA GLY A 345 -41.13 -0.51 50.58
C GLY A 345 -41.30 0.24 51.91
N VAL A 346 -41.88 1.43 51.89
CA VAL A 346 -42.07 2.29 53.07
C VAL A 346 -43.54 2.70 53.22
N ASN A 347 -43.95 3.10 54.42
CA ASN A 347 -45.30 3.61 54.64
C ASN A 347 -45.49 5.00 53.99
N GLY A 348 -46.49 5.14 53.12
CA GLY A 348 -46.77 6.36 52.37
C GLY A 348 -47.14 7.57 53.25
N SER A 349 -47.79 7.38 54.40
CA SER A 349 -48.12 8.49 55.30
C SER A 349 -46.86 9.07 55.96
N VAL A 350 -45.98 8.18 56.43
CA VAL A 350 -44.70 8.56 57.05
C VAL A 350 -43.77 9.22 56.04
N LEU A 351 -43.72 8.71 54.80
CA LEU A 351 -42.95 9.33 53.72
C LEU A 351 -43.47 10.74 53.39
N THR A 352 -44.79 10.92 53.37
CA THR A 352 -45.42 12.23 53.12
C THR A 352 -45.05 13.23 54.21
N GLU A 353 -45.18 12.85 55.48
CA GLU A 353 -44.79 13.70 56.61
C GLU A 353 -43.29 14.04 56.58
N ALA A 354 -42.44 13.08 56.24
CA ALA A 354 -41.00 13.30 56.15
C ALA A 354 -40.59 14.26 55.02
N LEU A 355 -41.37 14.30 53.93
CA LEU A 355 -41.16 15.21 52.80
C LEU A 355 -41.72 16.62 53.02
N THR A 356 -42.65 16.81 53.97
CA THR A 356 -43.29 18.11 54.25
C THR A 356 -42.88 18.73 55.58
N HIS A 357 -42.29 17.97 56.49
CA HIS A 357 -41.82 18.45 57.79
C HIS A 357 -40.32 18.17 57.97
N LYS A 358 -39.67 18.90 58.88
CA LYS A 358 -38.33 18.59 59.40
C LYS A 358 -38.39 18.33 60.89
N LYS A 359 -37.66 17.30 61.33
CA LYS A 359 -37.48 16.97 62.74
C LYS A 359 -36.31 17.75 63.31
N ILE A 360 -36.56 18.60 64.31
CA ILE A 360 -35.56 19.41 65.02
C ILE A 360 -35.45 18.85 66.44
N ILE A 361 -34.25 18.47 66.85
CA ILE A 361 -33.97 18.03 68.21
C ILE A 361 -33.35 19.21 68.96
N ALA A 362 -34.11 19.83 69.87
CA ALA A 362 -33.65 20.93 70.69
C ALA A 362 -33.69 20.52 72.17
N LYS A 363 -32.53 20.54 72.86
CA LYS A 363 -32.41 20.21 74.30
C LYS A 363 -33.03 18.87 74.73
N GLY A 364 -33.13 17.90 73.82
CA GLY A 364 -33.71 16.57 74.10
C GLY A 364 -35.19 16.42 73.77
N GLU A 365 -35.88 17.50 73.39
CA GLU A 365 -37.25 17.45 72.85
C GLU A 365 -37.22 17.37 71.32
N GLU A 366 -38.05 16.48 70.76
CA GLU A 366 -38.22 16.32 69.32
C GLU A 366 -39.39 17.17 68.83
N LEU A 367 -39.11 18.21 68.04
CA LEU A 367 -40.12 19.09 67.45
C LEU A 367 -40.22 18.84 65.94
N MET A 368 -41.43 18.68 65.41
CA MET A 368 -41.70 18.66 63.98
C MET A 368 -42.08 20.05 63.49
N SER A 369 -41.31 20.60 62.55
CA SER A 369 -41.53 21.92 61.96
C SER A 369 -41.92 21.76 60.49
N PRO A 370 -42.99 22.42 60.01
CA PRO A 370 -43.37 22.35 58.60
C PRO A 370 -42.30 23.00 57.71
N LEU A 371 -42.13 22.45 56.51
CA LEU A 371 -41.27 22.98 55.47
C LEU A 371 -42.07 23.88 54.54
N ASN A 372 -41.44 24.95 54.05
CA ASN A 372 -42.00 25.74 52.95
C ASN A 372 -41.81 25.01 51.60
N LEU A 373 -42.42 25.53 50.53
CA LEU A 373 -42.39 24.93 49.18
C LEU A 373 -40.97 24.68 48.65
N GLU A 374 -40.07 25.64 48.86
CA GLU A 374 -38.68 25.57 48.39
C GLU A 374 -37.88 24.54 49.20
N GLN A 375 -38.01 24.54 50.53
CA GLN A 375 -37.37 23.57 51.42
C GLN A 375 -37.87 22.15 51.17
N ALA A 376 -39.17 21.95 50.92
CA ALA A 376 -39.74 20.65 50.58
C ALA A 376 -39.20 20.13 49.23
N SER A 377 -39.09 21.01 48.23
CA SER A 377 -38.50 20.67 46.93
C SER A 377 -37.01 20.31 47.07
N SER A 378 -36.25 21.07 47.86
CA SER A 378 -34.86 20.77 48.17
C SER A 378 -34.70 19.48 48.97
N ALA A 379 -35.63 19.16 49.87
CA ALA A 379 -35.63 17.92 50.64
C ALA A 379 -35.87 16.68 49.74
N ARG A 380 -36.82 16.76 48.81
CA ARG A 380 -37.07 15.75 47.77
C ARG A 380 -35.83 15.52 46.91
N ASP A 381 -35.20 16.59 46.47
CA ASP A 381 -34.01 16.53 45.63
C ASP A 381 -32.82 15.94 46.42
N ALA A 382 -32.65 16.31 47.70
CA ALA A 382 -31.65 15.74 48.60
C ALA A 382 -31.87 14.24 48.83
N LEU A 383 -33.11 13.80 49.06
CA LEU A 383 -33.44 12.38 49.16
C LEU A 383 -33.09 11.63 47.86
N SER A 384 -33.45 12.20 46.70
CA SER A 384 -33.18 11.59 45.40
C SER A 384 -31.68 11.40 45.15
N LYS A 385 -30.86 12.43 45.47
CA LYS A 385 -29.39 12.38 45.40
C LYS A 385 -28.81 11.33 46.36
N ALA A 386 -29.32 11.28 47.60
CA ALA A 386 -28.81 10.38 48.63
C ALA A 386 -29.12 8.91 48.31
N VAL A 387 -30.36 8.61 47.90
CA VAL A 387 -30.77 7.26 47.48
C VAL A 387 -29.90 6.80 46.31
N TYR A 388 -29.84 7.57 45.21
CA TYR A 388 -29.03 7.19 44.05
C TYR A 388 -27.54 7.04 44.38
N GLY A 389 -26.98 8.00 45.13
CA GLY A 389 -25.56 7.99 45.49
C GLY A 389 -25.17 6.81 46.38
N ARG A 390 -26.00 6.46 47.37
CA ARG A 390 -25.75 5.30 48.25
C ARG A 390 -25.94 3.99 47.50
N THR A 391 -26.97 3.88 46.65
CA THR A 391 -27.17 2.71 45.79
C THR A 391 -26.00 2.49 44.83
N PHE A 392 -25.42 3.56 44.28
CA PHE A 392 -24.21 3.45 43.45
C PHE A 392 -23.01 2.93 44.26
N THR A 393 -22.78 3.43 45.47
CA THR A 393 -21.72 2.92 46.35
C THR A 393 -21.95 1.45 46.72
N TRP A 394 -23.19 1.06 47.03
CA TRP A 394 -23.56 -0.33 47.27
C TRP A 394 -23.30 -1.22 46.05
N LEU A 395 -23.65 -0.74 44.85
CA LEU A 395 -23.41 -1.44 43.59
C LEU A 395 -21.92 -1.71 43.39
N VAL A 396 -21.06 -0.72 43.65
CA VAL A 396 -19.60 -0.87 43.60
C VAL A 396 -19.13 -1.90 44.64
N ASN A 397 -19.66 -1.86 45.86
CA ASN A 397 -19.30 -2.82 46.92
C ASN A 397 -19.72 -4.26 46.56
N LYS A 398 -20.89 -4.47 45.94
CA LYS A 398 -21.31 -5.78 45.43
C LYS A 398 -20.41 -6.27 44.30
N ILE A 399 -20.01 -5.39 43.38
CA ILE A 399 -19.03 -5.73 42.34
C ILE A 399 -17.71 -6.14 43.00
N ASN A 400 -17.22 -5.40 44.00
CA ASN A 400 -16.01 -5.75 44.73
C ASN A 400 -16.11 -7.11 45.43
N ALA A 401 -17.24 -7.42 46.06
CA ALA A 401 -17.47 -8.74 46.64
C ALA A 401 -17.42 -9.87 45.60
N SER A 402 -17.89 -9.62 44.37
CA SER A 402 -17.81 -10.59 43.27
C SER A 402 -16.40 -10.78 42.69
N LEU A 403 -15.53 -9.77 42.87
CA LEU A 403 -14.14 -9.74 42.40
C LEU A 403 -13.13 -10.15 43.48
N ALA A 404 -13.58 -10.28 44.73
CA ALA A 404 -12.74 -10.64 45.86
C ALA A 404 -12.13 -12.04 45.69
N TYR A 405 -10.85 -12.16 46.00
CA TYR A 405 -10.14 -13.43 45.97
C TYR A 405 -10.55 -14.30 47.16
N THR A 406 -10.89 -15.57 46.91
CA THR A 406 -11.48 -16.47 47.90
C THR A 406 -10.46 -17.28 48.72
N ASP A 407 -9.18 -17.28 48.35
CA ASP A 407 -8.16 -18.10 48.99
C ASP A 407 -7.20 -17.26 49.86
N ASP A 408 -7.49 -17.18 51.14
CA ASP A 408 -6.78 -16.34 52.12
C ASP A 408 -5.40 -16.90 52.54
N SER A 409 -4.99 -18.04 51.95
CA SER A 409 -3.74 -18.75 52.25
C SER A 409 -2.48 -18.04 51.71
N HIS A 410 -2.63 -17.11 50.77
CA HIS A 410 -1.54 -16.33 50.18
C HIS A 410 -1.78 -14.82 50.30
N LYS A 411 -1.40 -14.22 51.44
CA LYS A 411 -1.48 -12.77 51.70
C LYS A 411 -0.51 -11.88 50.89
N HIS A 412 0.31 -12.46 50.02
CA HIS A 412 1.26 -11.73 49.18
C HIS A 412 0.78 -11.73 47.73
N TYR A 413 -0.08 -10.76 47.41
CA TYR A 413 -0.45 -10.41 46.03
C TYR A 413 0.23 -9.09 45.65
N SER A 414 0.62 -8.98 44.38
CA SER A 414 1.06 -7.71 43.81
C SER A 414 -0.12 -7.05 43.09
N VAL A 415 -0.11 -5.72 43.04
CA VAL A 415 -1.24 -4.96 42.50
C VAL A 415 -0.82 -4.10 41.33
N ILE A 416 -1.65 -4.10 40.27
CA ILE A 416 -1.63 -3.06 39.23
C ILE A 416 -2.90 -2.25 39.34
N GLY A 417 -2.77 -1.00 39.79
CA GLY A 417 -3.85 -0.02 39.84
C GLY A 417 -4.08 0.67 38.51
N LEU A 418 -5.34 0.89 38.13
CA LEU A 418 -5.74 1.68 36.98
C LEU A 418 -6.57 2.86 37.45
N LEU A 419 -6.08 4.07 37.24
CA LEU A 419 -6.81 5.29 37.58
C LEU A 419 -7.38 5.92 36.32
N ASP A 420 -8.70 5.91 36.19
CA ASP A 420 -9.48 6.65 35.18
C ASP A 420 -10.24 7.78 35.88
N ILE A 421 -9.72 9.00 35.76
CA ILE A 421 -10.29 10.20 36.39
C ILE A 421 -10.82 11.18 35.35
N TYR A 422 -11.79 12.00 35.78
CA TYR A 422 -12.26 13.15 35.02
C TYR A 422 -11.08 14.09 34.69
N GLY A 423 -11.06 14.59 33.44
CA GLY A 423 -10.07 15.57 33.03
C GLY A 423 -10.33 16.94 33.65
N PHE A 424 -9.38 17.85 33.48
CA PHE A 424 -9.57 19.27 33.80
C PHE A 424 -10.77 19.82 32.99
N GLU A 425 -11.71 20.50 33.67
CA GLU A 425 -12.94 21.02 33.07
C GLU A 425 -12.97 22.55 33.10
N VAL A 426 -13.13 23.17 31.92
CA VAL A 426 -13.37 24.61 31.77
C VAL A 426 -14.59 24.81 30.89
N PHE A 427 -15.70 25.17 31.51
CA PHE A 427 -16.98 25.48 30.88
C PHE A 427 -17.25 26.99 30.89
N GLN A 428 -18.31 27.40 30.19
CA GLN A 428 -18.81 28.79 30.23
C GLN A 428 -19.32 29.16 31.62
N HIS A 429 -19.94 28.20 32.32
CA HIS A 429 -20.38 28.33 33.70
C HIS A 429 -19.78 27.18 34.52
N ASN A 430 -18.83 27.49 35.40
CA ASN A 430 -18.22 26.50 36.30
C ASN A 430 -18.80 26.66 37.70
N SER A 431 -19.11 25.52 38.31
CA SER A 431 -19.76 25.43 39.62
C SER A 431 -18.87 24.64 40.61
N PHE A 432 -19.38 24.38 41.81
CA PHE A 432 -18.77 23.56 42.86
C PHE A 432 -18.20 22.22 42.32
N GLU A 433 -18.91 21.55 41.43
CA GLU A 433 -18.49 20.28 40.85
C GLU A 433 -17.19 20.42 40.03
N GLN A 434 -17.11 21.45 39.18
CA GLN A 434 -15.89 21.75 38.41
C GLN A 434 -14.75 22.15 39.34
N PHE A 435 -15.03 22.88 40.42
CA PHE A 435 -14.03 23.25 41.42
C PHE A 435 -13.40 22.00 42.06
N CYS A 436 -14.19 21.02 42.50
CA CYS A 436 -13.68 19.76 43.05
C CYS A 436 -12.91 18.93 41.99
N ILE A 437 -13.40 18.87 40.76
CA ILE A 437 -12.75 18.18 39.63
C ILE A 437 -11.36 18.79 39.33
N ASN A 438 -11.27 20.11 39.27
CA ASN A 438 -10.03 20.82 38.96
C ASN A 438 -9.04 20.76 40.11
N TYR A 439 -9.51 20.82 41.37
CA TYR A 439 -8.69 20.57 42.55
C TYR A 439 -8.06 19.17 42.54
N CYS A 440 -8.83 18.13 42.18
CA CYS A 440 -8.31 16.77 42.01
C CYS A 440 -7.19 16.69 40.98
N ASN A 441 -7.39 17.33 39.82
CA ASN A 441 -6.40 17.37 38.75
C ASN A 441 -5.13 18.12 39.18
N GLU A 442 -5.26 19.20 39.96
CA GLU A 442 -4.13 19.93 40.55
C GLU A 442 -3.29 19.02 41.46
N LYS A 443 -3.93 18.26 42.36
CA LYS A 443 -3.25 17.31 43.27
C LYS A 443 -2.57 16.16 42.52
N LEU A 444 -3.23 15.59 41.51
CA LEU A 444 -2.64 14.53 40.67
C LEU A 444 -1.46 15.05 39.85
N GLN A 445 -1.52 16.30 39.37
CA GLN A 445 -0.41 16.91 38.66
C GLN A 445 0.77 17.20 39.58
N GLN A 446 0.51 17.63 40.82
CA GLN A 446 1.56 17.80 41.83
C GLN A 446 2.29 16.47 42.07
N LEU A 447 1.53 15.39 42.30
CA LEU A 447 2.08 14.05 42.48
C LEU A 447 2.89 13.58 41.26
N PHE A 448 2.39 13.85 40.05
CA PHE A 448 3.10 13.53 38.81
C PHE A 448 4.49 14.18 38.74
N ILE A 449 4.56 15.48 39.03
CA ILE A 449 5.81 16.24 38.97
C ILE A 449 6.78 15.73 40.04
N GLU A 450 6.31 15.55 41.27
CA GLU A 450 7.12 15.07 42.39
C GLU A 450 7.72 13.68 42.12
N LEU A 451 6.90 12.71 41.72
CA LEU A 451 7.37 11.35 41.43
C LEU A 451 8.26 11.28 40.19
N THR A 452 7.97 12.07 39.15
CA THR A 452 8.81 12.11 37.94
C THR A 452 10.19 12.68 38.24
N LEU A 453 10.26 13.77 39.01
CA LEU A 453 11.54 14.38 39.40
C LEU A 453 12.34 13.45 40.32
N LYS A 454 11.69 12.86 41.32
CA LYS A 454 12.33 11.94 42.26
C LYS A 454 12.90 10.72 41.54
N SER A 455 12.15 10.11 40.64
CA SER A 455 12.61 8.96 39.85
C SER A 455 13.82 9.28 38.97
N GLU A 456 13.86 10.46 38.33
CA GLU A 456 15.02 10.88 37.53
C GLU A 456 16.25 11.16 38.42
N GLN A 457 16.06 11.76 39.61
CA GLN A 457 17.14 11.99 40.58
C GLN A 457 17.76 10.68 41.06
N GLU A 458 16.93 9.72 41.45
CA GLU A 458 17.37 8.39 41.93
C GLU A 458 18.16 7.64 40.85
N GLU A 459 17.76 7.73 39.57
CA GLU A 459 18.51 7.09 38.48
C GLU A 459 19.88 7.76 38.25
N TYR A 460 19.95 9.08 38.37
CA TYR A 460 21.21 9.81 38.16
C TYR A 460 22.18 9.51 39.30
N GLU A 461 21.70 9.45 40.53
CA GLU A 461 22.47 9.02 41.68
C GLU A 461 22.96 7.57 41.54
N ALA A 462 22.08 6.64 41.14
CA ALA A 462 22.43 5.24 40.93
C ALA A 462 23.51 5.06 39.85
N GLU A 463 23.49 5.89 38.81
CA GLU A 463 24.46 5.88 37.71
C GLU A 463 25.68 6.78 37.96
N GLY A 464 25.74 7.51 39.08
CA GLY A 464 26.85 8.38 39.45
C GLY A 464 26.97 9.66 38.62
N ILE A 465 25.84 10.21 38.15
CA ILE A 465 25.74 11.42 37.33
C ILE A 465 25.31 12.60 38.21
N THR A 466 25.93 13.76 38.00
CA THR A 466 25.59 15.00 38.72
C THR A 466 24.20 15.50 38.33
N TRP A 467 23.33 15.73 39.31
CA TRP A 467 22.00 16.30 39.11
C TRP A 467 22.08 17.83 38.89
N GLU A 468 21.45 18.32 37.83
CA GLU A 468 21.25 19.75 37.58
C GLU A 468 19.80 20.14 37.97
N PRO A 469 19.58 21.15 38.83
CA PRO A 469 18.24 21.55 39.23
C PRO A 469 17.39 22.02 38.04
N VAL A 470 16.24 21.37 37.84
CA VAL A 470 15.30 21.72 36.78
C VAL A 470 14.30 22.74 37.29
N GLN A 471 14.15 23.87 36.60
CA GLN A 471 13.08 24.83 36.90
C GLN A 471 11.74 24.30 36.37
N TYR A 472 10.75 24.18 37.25
CA TYR A 472 9.39 23.77 36.90
C TYR A 472 8.35 24.61 37.66
N PHE A 473 7.12 24.63 37.17
CA PHE A 473 6.01 25.31 37.83
C PHE A 473 5.59 24.55 39.10
N ASN A 474 5.78 25.16 40.27
CA ASN A 474 5.39 24.56 41.54
C ASN A 474 3.90 24.81 41.81
N ASN A 475 3.07 23.82 41.52
CA ASN A 475 1.62 23.93 41.69
C ASN A 475 1.13 23.64 43.12
N LYS A 476 2.03 23.29 44.04
CA LYS A 476 1.70 23.11 45.47
C LYS A 476 1.02 24.33 46.09
N ILE A 477 1.42 25.54 45.68
CA ILE A 477 0.81 26.79 46.15
C ILE A 477 -0.69 26.90 45.85
N ILE A 478 -1.15 26.28 44.76
CA ILE A 478 -2.58 26.24 44.40
C ILE A 478 -3.31 25.17 45.22
N CYS A 479 -2.68 24.02 45.43
CA CYS A 479 -3.21 22.98 46.32
C CYS A 479 -3.40 23.52 47.74
N ASP A 480 -2.39 24.21 48.28
CA ASP A 480 -2.40 24.80 49.61
C ASP A 480 -3.51 25.86 49.72
N LEU A 481 -3.67 26.75 48.72
CA LEU A 481 -4.77 27.72 48.67
C LEU A 481 -6.15 27.06 48.79
N VAL A 482 -6.34 25.87 48.22
CA VAL A 482 -7.63 25.16 48.26
C VAL A 482 -7.81 24.40 49.57
N GLU A 483 -6.77 23.71 50.04
CA GLU A 483 -6.89 22.68 51.08
C GLU A 483 -6.31 23.06 52.46
N GLU A 484 -5.59 24.18 52.59
CA GLU A 484 -4.94 24.56 53.84
C GLU A 484 -5.94 24.59 55.01
N LYS A 485 -5.57 24.00 56.14
CA LYS A 485 -6.45 23.96 57.31
C LYS A 485 -6.71 25.37 57.82
N PHE A 486 -7.98 25.70 58.06
CA PHE A 486 -8.46 26.98 58.59
C PHE A 486 -8.31 28.21 57.66
N LYS A 487 -7.57 28.09 56.55
CA LYS A 487 -7.34 29.21 55.61
C LYS A 487 -7.69 28.89 54.16
N GLY A 488 -7.75 27.62 53.80
CA GLY A 488 -8.05 27.20 52.44
C GLY A 488 -9.53 27.40 52.08
N ILE A 489 -9.81 27.49 50.79
CA ILE A 489 -11.17 27.70 50.25
C ILE A 489 -12.17 26.68 50.81
N ILE A 490 -11.78 25.40 50.94
CA ILE A 490 -12.66 24.36 51.50
C ILE A 490 -12.99 24.62 52.97
N SER A 491 -12.00 25.04 53.77
CA SER A 491 -12.24 25.36 55.19
C SER A 491 -13.13 26.58 55.36
N ILE A 492 -12.98 27.60 54.53
CA ILE A 492 -13.84 28.80 54.53
C ILE A 492 -15.27 28.43 54.13
N LEU A 493 -15.43 27.57 53.12
CA LEU A 493 -16.73 27.09 52.67
C LEU A 493 -17.46 26.29 53.77
N ASP A 494 -16.73 25.42 54.47
CA ASP A 494 -17.27 24.65 55.59
C ASP A 494 -17.66 25.56 56.77
N GLU A 495 -16.85 26.57 57.08
CA GLU A 495 -17.15 27.52 58.15
C GLU A 495 -18.41 28.35 57.84
N GLU A 496 -18.59 28.82 56.60
CA GLU A 496 -19.81 29.55 56.21
C GLU A 496 -21.04 28.63 56.17
N CYS A 497 -20.89 27.35 55.81
CA CYS A 497 -21.96 26.36 55.93
C CYS A 497 -22.40 26.14 57.39
N LEU A 498 -21.50 26.35 58.34
CA LEU A 498 -21.73 26.16 59.78
C LEU A 498 -22.20 27.43 60.50
N ARG A 499 -22.16 28.60 59.83
CA ARG A 499 -22.49 29.89 60.42
C ARG A 499 -23.98 29.96 60.81
N PRO A 500 -24.31 30.23 62.08
CA PRO A 500 -25.69 30.47 62.49
C PRO A 500 -26.16 31.84 61.96
N GLY A 501 -27.22 31.88 61.14
CA GLY A 501 -27.81 33.10 60.56
C GLY A 501 -28.12 32.97 59.06
N ASP A 502 -28.36 34.09 58.38
CA ASP A 502 -28.60 34.18 56.93
C ASP A 502 -27.28 34.03 56.14
N ALA A 503 -26.62 32.88 56.26
CA ALA A 503 -25.46 32.55 55.43
C ALA A 503 -25.90 32.40 53.97
N SER A 504 -25.22 33.09 53.05
CA SER A 504 -25.51 33.04 51.61
C SER A 504 -24.23 32.87 50.81
N ASP A 505 -24.36 32.46 49.54
CA ASP A 505 -23.18 32.31 48.68
C ASP A 505 -22.39 33.63 48.52
N PHE A 506 -23.05 34.79 48.66
CA PHE A 506 -22.40 36.10 48.70
C PHE A 506 -21.54 36.31 49.94
N THR A 507 -22.02 35.90 51.13
CA THR A 507 -21.21 36.02 52.36
C THR A 507 -19.99 35.12 52.30
N PHE A 508 -20.11 33.96 51.64
CA PHE A 508 -18.96 33.11 51.31
C PHE A 508 -17.96 33.81 50.40
N LEU A 509 -18.41 34.44 49.31
CA LEU A 509 -17.53 35.19 48.40
C LEU A 509 -16.81 36.35 49.09
N GLU A 510 -17.50 37.13 49.93
CA GLU A 510 -16.90 38.22 50.70
C GLU A 510 -15.82 37.72 51.67
N LYS A 511 -16.07 36.61 52.35
CA LYS A 511 -15.09 36.02 53.26
C LYS A 511 -13.86 35.47 52.55
N LEU A 512 -14.04 34.95 51.32
CA LEU A 512 -12.92 34.60 50.46
C LEU A 512 -12.09 35.83 50.10
N GLU A 513 -12.73 36.94 49.74
CA GLU A 513 -12.04 38.20 49.43
C GLU A 513 -11.21 38.70 50.61
N ASP A 514 -11.74 38.64 51.82
CA ASP A 514 -11.06 39.08 53.04
C ASP A 514 -9.89 38.17 53.44
N THR A 515 -10.05 36.85 53.27
CA THR A 515 -9.08 35.85 53.76
C THR A 515 -7.99 35.53 52.74
N VAL A 516 -8.36 35.38 51.46
CA VAL A 516 -7.46 34.91 50.39
C VAL A 516 -7.28 35.93 49.25
N GLY A 517 -7.86 37.13 49.35
CA GLY A 517 -7.78 38.17 48.31
C GLY A 517 -6.38 38.63 47.93
N GLY A 518 -5.40 38.52 48.82
CA GLY A 518 -4.00 38.86 48.54
C GLY A 518 -3.20 37.78 47.79
N HIS A 519 -3.78 36.61 47.52
CA HIS A 519 -3.04 35.48 46.97
C HIS A 519 -2.81 35.62 45.45
N PRO A 520 -1.59 35.37 44.91
CA PRO A 520 -1.28 35.57 43.49
C PRO A 520 -2.15 34.74 42.52
N HIS A 521 -2.69 33.63 42.99
CA HIS A 521 -3.51 32.71 42.20
C HIS A 521 -5.03 32.88 42.39
N PHE A 522 -5.47 33.90 43.12
CA PHE A 522 -6.89 34.15 43.41
C PHE A 522 -7.27 35.57 42.98
N VAL A 523 -8.37 35.70 42.25
CA VAL A 523 -8.88 37.00 41.78
C VAL A 523 -10.40 37.01 41.89
N THR A 524 -10.98 38.14 42.31
CA THR A 524 -12.44 38.37 42.27
C THR A 524 -12.78 39.62 41.48
N HIS A 525 -14.06 39.86 41.20
CA HIS A 525 -14.49 41.08 40.51
C HIS A 525 -14.04 42.37 41.23
N LYS A 526 -14.00 42.39 42.57
CA LYS A 526 -13.52 43.56 43.33
C LYS A 526 -12.00 43.77 43.14
N LEU A 527 -11.23 42.69 43.15
CA LEU A 527 -9.76 42.69 43.08
C LEU A 527 -9.20 42.78 41.64
N ALA A 528 -10.02 42.47 40.64
CA ALA A 528 -9.65 42.43 39.23
C ALA A 528 -9.30 43.81 38.63
N ASP A 529 -8.40 43.82 37.65
CA ASP A 529 -8.07 45.00 36.84
C ASP A 529 -9.20 45.35 35.85
N GLY A 530 -9.18 46.57 35.29
CA GLY A 530 -10.27 47.10 34.47
C GLY A 530 -10.62 46.29 33.20
N LYS A 531 -9.68 45.46 32.68
CA LYS A 531 -9.97 44.53 31.58
C LYS A 531 -10.65 43.26 32.09
N THR A 532 -10.18 42.70 33.20
CA THR A 532 -10.70 41.46 33.78
C THR A 532 -12.11 41.64 34.36
N ARG A 533 -12.41 42.82 34.94
CA ARG A 533 -13.77 43.19 35.39
C ARG A 533 -14.84 43.16 34.29
N LYS A 534 -14.46 43.30 33.00
CA LYS A 534 -15.43 43.23 31.89
C LYS A 534 -15.86 41.81 31.53
N VAL A 535 -15.07 40.81 31.93
CA VAL A 535 -15.27 39.39 31.56
C VAL A 535 -15.80 38.58 32.73
N MET A 536 -15.62 39.07 33.96
CA MET A 536 -15.96 38.37 35.20
C MET A 536 -17.28 38.87 35.78
N GLY A 537 -18.13 37.96 36.27
CA GLY A 537 -19.34 38.31 37.02
C GLY A 537 -19.06 38.81 38.44
N ARG A 538 -20.01 39.52 39.05
CA ARG A 538 -19.91 39.95 40.47
C ARG A 538 -19.99 38.80 41.46
N GLU A 539 -20.59 37.70 41.05
CA GLU A 539 -20.80 36.45 41.82
C GLU A 539 -19.75 35.39 41.47
N GLU A 540 -18.60 35.80 40.94
CA GLU A 540 -17.56 34.87 40.49
C GLU A 540 -16.22 35.12 41.20
N PHE A 541 -15.51 34.04 41.45
CA PHE A 541 -14.08 34.06 41.78
C PHE A 541 -13.29 33.30 40.71
N ARG A 542 -12.05 33.72 40.47
CA ARG A 542 -11.14 33.13 39.49
C ARG A 542 -9.96 32.51 40.20
N LEU A 543 -9.65 31.28 39.81
CA LEU A 543 -8.43 30.60 40.19
C LEU A 543 -7.50 30.44 38.99
N LEU A 544 -6.23 30.74 39.22
CA LEU A 544 -5.12 30.53 38.28
C LEU A 544 -4.54 29.14 38.51
N HIS A 545 -5.13 28.12 37.88
CA HIS A 545 -4.66 26.73 37.92
C HIS A 545 -3.40 26.53 37.07
N TYR A 546 -2.70 25.39 37.23
CA TYR A 546 -1.57 25.03 36.34
C TYR A 546 -1.96 25.02 34.85
N ALA A 547 -3.22 24.67 34.59
CA ALA A 547 -3.82 24.55 33.28
C ALA A 547 -4.20 25.89 32.63
N GLY A 548 -4.48 26.91 33.44
CA GLY A 548 -5.05 28.17 33.00
C GLY A 548 -6.04 28.77 33.99
N GLU A 549 -6.72 29.82 33.55
CA GLU A 549 -7.65 30.60 34.38
C GLU A 549 -9.06 30.01 34.32
N VAL A 550 -9.70 29.84 35.47
CA VAL A 550 -11.08 29.34 35.55
C VAL A 550 -11.92 30.24 36.46
N ASN A 551 -13.05 30.71 35.96
CA ASN A 551 -14.05 31.45 36.74
C ASN A 551 -15.09 30.48 37.29
N TYR A 552 -15.32 30.52 38.60
CA TYR A 552 -16.35 29.75 39.29
C TYR A 552 -17.43 30.69 39.82
N ASN A 553 -18.69 30.36 39.57
CA ASN A 553 -19.84 31.09 40.08
C ASN A 553 -20.24 30.52 41.45
N VAL A 554 -20.35 31.37 42.47
CA VAL A 554 -20.61 30.93 43.85
C VAL A 554 -22.05 30.47 44.10
N ASN A 555 -23.00 30.77 43.21
CA ASN A 555 -24.40 30.44 43.43
C ASN A 555 -24.61 28.92 43.61
N GLY A 556 -25.24 28.56 44.73
CA GLY A 556 -25.48 27.18 45.14
C GLY A 556 -24.25 26.45 45.69
N PHE A 557 -23.12 27.13 45.97
CA PHE A 557 -21.95 26.48 46.59
C PHE A 557 -22.27 25.96 47.99
N LEU A 558 -22.94 26.75 48.82
CA LEU A 558 -23.30 26.34 50.19
C LEU A 558 -24.25 25.14 50.18
N ASP A 559 -25.29 25.18 49.34
CA ASP A 559 -26.28 24.09 49.23
C ASP A 559 -25.65 22.79 48.74
N LYS A 560 -24.76 22.88 47.74
CA LYS A 560 -24.05 21.73 47.19
C LYS A 560 -23.03 21.15 48.18
N ASN A 561 -22.43 21.98 49.02
CA ASN A 561 -21.48 21.53 50.03
C ASN A 561 -22.16 20.91 51.26
N ASN A 562 -23.31 21.45 51.66
CA ASN A 562 -24.04 20.97 52.83
C ASN A 562 -24.56 19.53 52.67
N ASP A 563 -24.94 19.11 51.44
CA ASP A 563 -25.46 17.76 51.09
C ASP A 563 -26.35 17.13 52.19
N LEU A 564 -27.18 17.97 52.83
CA LEU A 564 -27.76 17.65 54.13
C LEU A 564 -29.09 16.91 53.96
N LEU A 565 -29.08 15.60 54.22
CA LEU A 565 -30.29 14.80 54.28
C LEU A 565 -30.92 14.91 55.68
N PHE A 566 -32.17 15.38 55.75
CA PHE A 566 -32.88 15.50 57.02
C PHE A 566 -33.01 14.16 57.75
N ARG A 567 -32.98 14.20 59.09
CA ARG A 567 -32.98 13.01 59.95
C ARG A 567 -34.24 12.15 59.75
N ASN A 568 -35.41 12.79 59.65
CA ASN A 568 -36.66 12.09 59.38
C ASN A 568 -36.64 11.34 58.04
N LEU A 569 -36.06 11.92 56.97
CA LEU A 569 -35.90 11.22 55.69
C LEU A 569 -35.01 9.98 55.82
N LYS A 570 -33.94 10.04 56.64
CA LYS A 570 -33.12 8.86 56.95
C LYS A 570 -33.92 7.81 57.73
N GLU A 571 -34.68 8.22 58.75
CA GLU A 571 -35.52 7.33 59.55
C GLU A 571 -36.51 6.55 58.65
N VAL A 572 -37.13 7.21 57.66
CA VAL A 572 -38.02 6.53 56.70
C VAL A 572 -37.28 5.51 55.84
N MET A 573 -36.09 5.86 55.31
CA MET A 573 -35.33 4.92 54.46
C MET A 573 -34.84 3.69 55.24
N VAL A 574 -34.53 3.85 56.54
CA VAL A 574 -34.15 2.75 57.44
C VAL A 574 -35.32 1.78 57.72
N MET A 575 -36.56 2.26 57.62
CA MET A 575 -37.77 1.44 57.78
C MET A 575 -38.19 0.71 56.49
N SER A 576 -37.42 0.86 55.41
CA SER A 576 -37.70 0.21 54.12
C SER A 576 -37.68 -1.32 54.21
N GLU A 577 -38.60 -1.98 53.50
CA GLU A 577 -38.61 -3.43 53.28
C GLU A 577 -37.63 -3.88 52.16
N ASN A 578 -37.01 -2.94 51.44
CA ASN A 578 -36.04 -3.23 50.38
C ASN A 578 -34.66 -3.55 50.98
N ASN A 579 -34.08 -4.71 50.64
CA ASN A 579 -32.84 -5.18 51.26
C ASN A 579 -31.63 -4.32 50.88
N ILE A 580 -31.65 -3.73 49.69
CA ILE A 580 -30.59 -2.82 49.24
C ILE A 580 -30.65 -1.51 50.03
N LEU A 581 -31.84 -0.93 50.25
CA LEU A 581 -31.99 0.32 50.99
C LEU A 581 -31.60 0.17 52.46
N THR A 582 -31.97 -0.95 53.09
CA THR A 582 -31.56 -1.22 54.49
C THR A 582 -30.04 -1.38 54.65
N GLN A 583 -29.34 -1.89 53.64
CA GLN A 583 -27.86 -1.92 53.59
C GLN A 583 -27.24 -0.56 53.25
N CYS A 584 -27.97 0.30 52.53
CA CYS A 584 -27.50 1.64 52.17
C CYS A 584 -27.67 2.66 53.31
N PHE A 585 -28.64 2.44 54.20
CA PHE A 585 -29.00 3.34 55.30
C PHE A 585 -28.88 2.58 56.64
N ASP A 586 -27.70 2.65 57.25
CA ASP A 586 -27.44 1.98 58.53
C ASP A 586 -28.17 2.65 59.70
N ARG A 587 -28.72 1.82 60.60
CA ARG A 587 -29.38 2.27 61.83
C ARG A 587 -28.44 3.05 62.76
N GLU A 588 -27.15 2.76 62.70
CA GLU A 588 -26.11 3.41 63.52
C GLU A 588 -25.93 4.89 63.17
N GLU A 589 -26.25 5.31 61.93
CA GLU A 589 -26.21 6.73 61.56
C GLU A 589 -27.25 7.58 62.31
N LEU A 590 -28.30 6.96 62.86
CA LEU A 590 -29.35 7.66 63.62
C LEU A 590 -28.92 7.94 65.06
N SER A 591 -27.98 7.17 65.61
CA SER A 591 -27.47 7.35 66.98
C SER A 591 -26.29 8.32 67.03
N ASP A 592 -25.57 8.50 65.92
CA ASP A 592 -24.46 9.44 65.85
C ASP A 592 -24.96 10.89 65.90
N LYS A 593 -24.57 11.59 66.98
CA LYS A 593 -24.90 13.02 67.19
C LYS A 593 -23.91 13.93 66.47
N LYS A 594 -22.84 13.38 65.89
CA LYS A 594 -21.84 14.14 65.14
C LYS A 594 -22.46 14.58 63.82
N ARG A 595 -22.35 15.87 63.51
CA ARG A 595 -22.87 16.41 62.23
C ARG A 595 -22.08 15.77 61.08
N PRO A 596 -22.74 15.31 60.01
CA PRO A 596 -22.04 14.68 58.89
C PRO A 596 -21.06 15.66 58.26
N ASP A 597 -19.91 15.15 57.81
CA ASP A 597 -18.91 15.94 57.09
C ASP A 597 -19.53 16.53 55.81
N THR A 598 -19.12 17.74 55.43
CA THR A 598 -19.55 18.39 54.19
C THR A 598 -19.00 17.68 52.96
N ALA A 599 -19.63 17.88 51.80
CA ALA A 599 -19.22 17.22 50.55
C ALA A 599 -17.76 17.54 50.18
N ALA A 600 -17.30 18.79 50.36
CA ALA A 600 -15.93 19.19 50.06
C ALA A 600 -14.91 18.53 51.02
N THR A 601 -15.23 18.41 52.30
CA THR A 601 -14.33 17.75 53.27
C THR A 601 -14.28 16.24 53.07
N GLN A 602 -15.43 15.59 52.80
CA GLN A 602 -15.45 14.18 52.41
C GLN A 602 -14.61 13.95 51.14
N PHE A 603 -14.73 14.84 50.16
CA PHE A 603 -13.96 14.75 48.93
C PHE A 603 -12.46 14.92 49.17
N LYS A 604 -12.06 15.92 49.97
CA LYS A 604 -10.66 16.13 50.36
C LYS A 604 -10.07 14.91 51.06
N ALA A 605 -10.81 14.30 52.00
CA ALA A 605 -10.37 13.09 52.70
C ALA A 605 -10.22 11.89 51.75
N SER A 606 -11.19 11.71 50.85
CA SER A 606 -11.17 10.66 49.84
C SER A 606 -9.98 10.81 48.86
N LEU A 607 -9.70 12.05 48.45
CA LEU A 607 -8.57 12.37 47.59
C LEU A 607 -7.22 12.14 48.30
N ALA A 608 -7.11 12.50 49.58
CA ALA A 608 -5.92 12.24 50.38
C ALA A 608 -5.61 10.74 50.45
N LYS A 609 -6.63 9.91 50.70
CA LYS A 609 -6.51 8.45 50.68
C LYS A 609 -6.06 7.92 49.30
N LEU A 610 -6.60 8.48 48.21
CA LEU A 610 -6.15 8.13 46.86
C LEU A 610 -4.66 8.49 46.66
N MET A 611 -4.21 9.66 47.10
CA MET A 611 -2.80 10.06 47.00
C MET A 611 -1.89 9.09 47.75
N GLU A 612 -2.26 8.66 48.96
CA GLU A 612 -1.51 7.65 49.73
C GLU A 612 -1.40 6.31 48.98
N ILE A 613 -2.50 5.87 48.35
CA ILE A 613 -2.53 4.65 47.53
C ILE A 613 -1.61 4.78 46.30
N LEU A 614 -1.55 5.95 45.67
CA LEU A 614 -0.73 6.18 44.49
C LEU A 614 0.76 6.36 44.85
N MET A 615 1.08 7.02 45.96
CA MET A 615 2.45 7.20 46.44
C MET A 615 3.12 5.88 46.86
N SER A 616 2.34 4.87 47.25
CA SER A 616 2.86 3.54 47.57
C SER A 616 3.17 2.67 46.35
N LYS A 617 2.86 3.14 45.12
CA LYS A 617 3.00 2.38 43.87
C LYS A 617 3.90 3.10 42.88
N GLU A 618 4.48 2.34 41.97
CA GLU A 618 5.27 2.89 40.87
C GLU A 618 4.34 3.36 39.73
N PRO A 619 4.37 4.66 39.34
CA PRO A 619 3.41 5.20 38.41
C PRO A 619 3.85 5.10 36.95
N SER A 620 2.89 4.84 36.08
CA SER A 620 2.96 4.93 34.63
C SER A 620 1.86 5.85 34.14
N TYR A 621 2.10 6.65 33.09
CA TYR A 621 1.18 7.73 32.71
C TYR A 621 0.73 7.60 31.26
N VAL A 622 -0.58 7.75 31.04
CA VAL A 622 -1.21 7.86 29.72
C VAL A 622 -1.98 9.18 29.65
N ARG A 623 -1.64 10.02 28.67
CA ARG A 623 -2.22 11.34 28.44
C ARG A 623 -3.03 11.30 27.13
N CYS A 624 -4.35 11.31 27.26
CA CYS A 624 -5.29 11.25 26.14
C CYS A 624 -5.65 12.64 25.63
N ILE A 625 -5.64 12.82 24.30
CA ILE A 625 -5.96 14.07 23.61
C ILE A 625 -7.14 13.86 22.66
N LYS A 626 -8.10 14.78 22.68
CA LYS A 626 -9.23 14.87 21.77
C LYS A 626 -8.85 15.64 20.50
N PRO A 627 -8.94 15.09 19.28
CA PRO A 627 -8.46 15.82 18.10
C PRO A 627 -9.43 16.90 17.59
N ASN A 628 -10.73 16.80 17.87
CA ASN A 628 -11.76 17.75 17.44
C ASN A 628 -13.07 17.55 18.22
N ASP A 629 -13.89 18.60 18.33
CA ASP A 629 -15.20 18.54 19.03
C ASP A 629 -16.33 17.88 18.23
N SER A 630 -16.21 17.84 16.90
CA SER A 630 -17.22 17.25 16.02
C SER A 630 -17.21 15.72 15.99
N LYS A 631 -16.30 15.06 16.73
CA LYS A 631 -16.13 13.60 16.80
C LYS A 631 -15.91 12.95 15.43
N GLN A 632 -15.24 13.67 14.53
CA GLN A 632 -14.98 13.23 13.15
C GLN A 632 -13.59 12.62 13.03
N ALA A 633 -13.50 11.48 12.35
CA ALA A 633 -12.22 10.85 12.03
C ALA A 633 -11.39 11.73 11.07
N GLY A 634 -10.07 11.75 11.26
CA GLY A 634 -9.13 12.45 10.37
C GLY A 634 -9.09 13.98 10.50
N ARG A 635 -10.00 14.60 11.27
CA ARG A 635 -9.97 16.03 11.57
C ARG A 635 -9.08 16.31 12.77
N PHE A 636 -8.19 17.30 12.63
CA PHE A 636 -7.24 17.72 13.66
C PHE A 636 -7.38 19.23 13.89
N ASP A 637 -7.94 19.62 15.03
CA ASP A 637 -8.13 21.01 15.43
C ASP A 637 -6.92 21.47 16.25
N GLU A 638 -6.09 22.31 15.65
CA GLU A 638 -4.86 22.79 16.27
C GLU A 638 -5.13 23.64 17.52
N VAL A 639 -6.20 24.44 17.54
CA VAL A 639 -6.51 25.33 18.66
C VAL A 639 -6.95 24.52 19.87
N LEU A 640 -7.83 23.54 19.64
CA LEU A 640 -8.29 22.63 20.68
C LEU A 640 -7.10 21.83 21.25
N ILE A 641 -6.27 21.24 20.39
CA ILE A 641 -5.13 20.43 20.84
C ILE A 641 -4.09 21.28 21.58
N ARG A 642 -3.84 22.52 21.13
CA ARG A 642 -2.96 23.46 21.84
C ARG A 642 -3.42 23.68 23.29
N HIS A 643 -4.71 23.93 23.47
CA HIS A 643 -5.29 24.06 24.81
C HIS A 643 -5.05 22.80 25.65
N GLN A 644 -5.22 21.61 25.07
CA GLN A 644 -4.99 20.33 25.76
C GLN A 644 -3.53 20.03 26.08
N VAL A 645 -2.61 20.36 25.18
CA VAL A 645 -1.17 20.22 25.41
C VAL A 645 -0.75 21.06 26.62
N LYS A 646 -1.31 22.27 26.75
CA LYS A 646 -1.08 23.16 27.89
C LYS A 646 -1.64 22.58 29.20
N TYR A 647 -2.94 22.28 29.29
CA TYR A 647 -3.50 21.82 30.56
C TYR A 647 -3.11 20.39 30.94
N LEU A 648 -2.65 19.54 30.01
CA LEU A 648 -2.09 18.23 30.37
C LEU A 648 -0.64 18.35 30.87
N GLY A 649 -0.06 19.56 30.86
CA GLY A 649 1.33 19.81 31.24
C GLY A 649 2.34 19.04 30.39
N LEU A 650 2.03 18.80 29.10
CA LEU A 650 2.88 17.96 28.24
C LEU A 650 4.20 18.65 27.90
N MET A 651 4.18 19.98 27.74
CA MET A 651 5.37 20.77 27.49
C MET A 651 6.28 20.81 28.72
N GLU A 652 5.70 20.94 29.91
CA GLU A 652 6.40 20.91 31.19
C GLU A 652 7.02 19.53 31.42
N ASN A 653 6.26 18.46 31.17
CA ASN A 653 6.76 17.08 31.22
C ASN A 653 7.94 16.88 30.27
N LEU A 654 7.80 17.33 29.02
CA LEU A 654 8.89 17.28 28.05
C LEU A 654 10.12 18.05 28.55
N ARG A 655 9.95 19.27 29.08
CA ARG A 655 11.03 20.09 29.64
C ARG A 655 11.73 19.41 30.81
N VAL A 656 10.97 18.82 31.74
CA VAL A 656 11.54 18.09 32.89
C VAL A 656 12.36 16.89 32.43
N ARG A 657 11.85 16.10 31.48
CA ARG A 657 12.58 14.96 30.90
C ARG A 657 13.79 15.40 30.06
N ARG A 658 13.74 16.59 29.43
CA ARG A 658 14.81 17.16 28.59
C ARG A 658 15.92 17.86 29.36
N ALA A 659 15.64 18.40 30.54
CA ALA A 659 16.61 19.18 31.29
C ALA A 659 17.84 18.34 31.68
N GLY A 660 17.66 17.02 31.82
CA GLY A 660 18.74 16.05 31.91
C GLY A 660 19.21 15.50 30.55
N PHE A 661 19.33 14.18 30.44
CA PHE A 661 19.78 13.49 29.24
C PHE A 661 18.62 12.95 28.41
N ALA A 662 18.54 13.34 27.13
CA ALA A 662 17.46 12.96 26.23
C ALA A 662 17.44 11.46 25.87
N TYR A 663 18.58 10.77 25.92
CA TYR A 663 18.65 9.34 25.59
C TYR A 663 19.56 8.59 26.56
N ARG A 664 19.14 7.39 26.97
CA ARG A 664 19.90 6.52 27.88
C ARG A 664 19.83 5.06 27.43
N ARG A 665 20.97 4.36 27.46
CA ARG A 665 21.03 2.94 27.08
C ARG A 665 22.16 2.20 27.79
N ARG A 666 21.93 0.92 28.13
CA ARG A 666 22.99 0.04 28.65
C ARG A 666 24.13 -0.07 27.64
N TYR A 667 25.37 -0.14 28.13
CA TYR A 667 26.55 -0.19 27.28
C TYR A 667 26.54 -1.36 26.28
N GLU A 668 26.11 -2.53 26.72
CA GLU A 668 26.02 -3.73 25.87
C GLU A 668 25.16 -3.50 24.62
N VAL A 669 23.92 -3.05 24.83
CA VAL A 669 22.94 -2.85 23.76
C VAL A 669 23.39 -1.73 22.82
N PHE A 670 23.92 -0.64 23.37
CA PHE A 670 24.43 0.48 22.58
C PHE A 670 25.62 0.04 21.71
N LEU A 671 26.59 -0.66 22.30
CA LEU A 671 27.77 -1.14 21.58
C LEU A 671 27.38 -2.17 20.51
N GLN A 672 26.52 -3.13 20.82
CA GLN A 672 26.09 -4.15 19.87
C GLN A 672 25.45 -3.55 18.61
N ARG A 673 24.68 -2.47 18.78
CA ARG A 673 24.02 -1.75 17.68
C ARG A 673 25.01 -0.95 16.84
N TYR A 674 25.85 -0.14 17.50
CA TYR A 674 26.66 0.87 16.83
C TYR A 674 28.11 0.46 16.58
N LYS A 675 28.56 -0.73 17.01
CA LYS A 675 29.94 -1.22 16.82
C LYS A 675 30.44 -1.23 15.38
N SER A 676 29.54 -1.24 14.39
CA SER A 676 29.93 -1.24 12.97
C SER A 676 30.44 0.10 12.45
N LEU A 677 30.18 1.17 13.22
CA LEU A 677 30.56 2.55 12.90
C LEU A 677 32.04 2.82 13.16
N CYS A 678 32.60 2.24 14.22
CA CYS A 678 34.02 2.37 14.55
C CYS A 678 34.79 1.11 14.11
N PRO A 679 35.90 1.25 13.36
CA PRO A 679 36.74 0.13 12.97
C PRO A 679 37.26 -0.69 14.15
N ASP A 680 37.61 -0.05 15.27
CA ASP A 680 38.21 -0.70 16.45
C ASP A 680 37.18 -1.53 17.24
N THR A 681 35.90 -1.19 17.14
CA THR A 681 34.82 -1.96 17.78
C THR A 681 34.25 -3.08 16.90
N TRP A 682 34.58 -3.08 15.59
CA TRP A 682 34.07 -4.05 14.62
C TRP A 682 35.08 -5.19 14.37
N PRO A 683 34.66 -6.47 14.24
CA PRO A 683 33.29 -6.98 14.30
C PRO A 683 32.83 -7.37 15.71
N ASN A 684 33.76 -7.67 16.63
CA ASN A 684 33.47 -8.10 17.99
C ASN A 684 34.40 -7.37 18.97
N TRP A 685 33.83 -6.80 20.02
CA TRP A 685 34.58 -6.16 21.09
C TRP A 685 34.88 -7.17 22.21
N GLN A 686 36.12 -7.20 22.71
CA GLN A 686 36.54 -8.13 23.79
C GLN A 686 36.94 -7.43 25.10
N GLY A 687 36.95 -6.10 25.13
CA GLY A 687 37.24 -5.32 26.34
C GLY A 687 36.02 -5.09 27.23
N LYS A 688 36.18 -4.27 28.27
CA LYS A 688 35.04 -3.81 29.09
C LYS A 688 34.07 -3.01 28.21
N LEU A 689 32.77 -3.16 28.48
CA LEU A 689 31.73 -2.52 27.68
C LEU A 689 31.80 -0.99 27.70
N ALA A 690 32.11 -0.39 28.86
CA ALA A 690 32.27 1.05 29.01
C ALA A 690 33.41 1.60 28.13
N ASP A 691 34.53 0.88 28.04
CA ASP A 691 35.67 1.27 27.21
C ASP A 691 35.34 1.17 25.72
N GLY A 692 34.56 0.15 25.33
CA GLY A 692 34.08 0.00 23.95
C GLY A 692 33.16 1.13 23.53
N VAL A 693 32.22 1.52 24.41
CA VAL A 693 31.35 2.67 24.16
C VAL A 693 32.14 3.98 24.17
N SER A 694 33.10 4.15 25.07
CA SER A 694 34.00 5.31 25.09
C SER A 694 34.80 5.44 23.79
N THR A 695 35.33 4.33 23.27
CA THR A 695 36.09 4.29 22.01
C THR A 695 35.21 4.64 20.81
N LEU A 696 34.01 4.06 20.75
CA LEU A 696 33.02 4.35 19.72
C LEU A 696 32.62 5.84 19.72
N VAL A 697 32.31 6.38 20.89
CA VAL A 697 31.86 7.77 21.06
C VAL A 697 32.95 8.77 20.71
N LYS A 698 34.21 8.47 21.08
CA LYS A 698 35.38 9.26 20.66
C LYS A 698 35.58 9.23 19.14
N HIS A 699 35.41 8.06 18.52
CA HIS A 699 35.52 7.93 17.06
C HIS A 699 34.43 8.71 16.31
N LEU A 700 33.21 8.75 16.86
CA LEU A 700 32.09 9.53 16.33
C LEU A 700 32.24 11.04 16.58
N GLY A 701 33.21 11.47 17.39
CA GLY A 701 33.49 12.88 17.65
C GLY A 701 32.48 13.57 18.56
N TYR A 702 31.83 12.83 19.47
CA TYR A 702 30.91 13.45 20.44
C TYR A 702 31.68 14.37 21.38
N LYS A 703 31.09 15.52 21.72
CA LYS A 703 31.71 16.45 22.67
C LYS A 703 31.37 16.07 24.13
N PRO A 704 32.21 16.41 25.12
CA PRO A 704 31.98 16.07 26.53
C PRO A 704 30.67 16.59 27.14
N GLU A 705 30.10 17.65 26.58
CA GLU A 705 28.79 18.21 26.95
C GLU A 705 27.61 17.43 26.35
N GLU A 706 27.84 16.64 25.29
CA GLU A 706 26.80 15.92 24.57
C GLU A 706 26.49 14.56 25.19
N TYR A 707 27.38 14.02 26.04
CA TYR A 707 27.17 12.73 26.68
C TYR A 707 27.82 12.63 28.07
N LYS A 708 27.31 11.70 28.89
CA LYS A 708 27.94 11.22 30.11
C LYS A 708 27.95 9.70 30.13
N LEU A 709 28.98 9.13 30.73
CA LEU A 709 29.11 7.70 30.96
C LEU A 709 28.77 7.44 32.43
N GLY A 710 27.65 6.77 32.67
CA GLY A 710 27.27 6.31 34.01
C GLY A 710 28.01 5.03 34.40
N ARG A 711 27.57 4.39 35.49
CA ARG A 711 28.13 3.10 35.92
C ARG A 711 27.81 1.96 34.94
N SER A 712 26.61 1.95 34.37
CA SER A 712 26.12 0.86 33.51
C SER A 712 25.53 1.31 32.16
N LYS A 713 25.22 2.60 32.04
CA LYS A 713 24.56 3.19 30.86
C LYS A 713 25.32 4.38 30.28
N ILE A 714 25.18 4.58 28.97
CA ILE A 714 25.50 5.84 28.30
C ILE A 714 24.29 6.76 28.34
N PHE A 715 24.54 8.05 28.59
CA PHE A 715 23.55 9.11 28.61
C PHE A 715 23.93 10.16 27.56
N ILE A 716 23.02 10.47 26.64
CA ILE A 716 23.22 11.45 25.56
C ILE A 716 22.29 12.63 25.80
N ARG A 717 22.84 13.84 25.86
CA ARG A 717 22.14 15.09 26.21
C ARG A 717 21.30 15.60 25.05
N PHE A 718 21.88 15.66 23.84
CA PHE A 718 21.20 16.23 22.68
C PHE A 718 20.74 15.13 21.69
N PRO A 719 19.47 15.15 21.25
CA PRO A 719 19.00 14.19 20.23
C PRO A 719 19.72 14.34 18.89
N LYS A 720 20.21 15.54 18.55
CA LYS A 720 21.01 15.76 17.34
C LYS A 720 22.22 14.81 17.27
N THR A 721 22.89 14.61 18.40
CA THR A 721 24.03 13.69 18.52
C THR A 721 23.60 12.24 18.27
N LEU A 722 22.44 11.83 18.80
CA LEU A 722 21.88 10.50 18.54
C LEU A 722 21.48 10.33 17.05
N PHE A 723 20.82 11.34 16.47
CA PHE A 723 20.38 11.32 15.08
C PHE A 723 21.56 11.23 14.11
N ALA A 724 22.63 11.99 14.34
CA ALA A 724 23.85 11.89 13.54
C ALA A 724 24.43 10.47 13.53
N THR A 725 24.38 9.78 14.67
CA THR A 725 24.87 8.40 14.82
C THR A 725 24.00 7.38 14.12
N GLU A 726 22.68 7.57 14.10
CA GLU A 726 21.76 6.73 13.32
C GLU A 726 21.92 6.95 11.82
N ASP A 727 22.05 8.20 11.36
CA ASP A 727 22.29 8.54 9.95
C ASP A 727 23.61 7.91 9.46
N ALA A 728 24.65 7.91 10.31
CA ALA A 728 25.90 7.20 10.06
C ALA A 728 25.71 5.67 9.98
N LEU A 729 24.88 5.09 10.86
CA LEU A 729 24.63 3.64 10.90
C LEU A 729 23.88 3.19 9.65
N GLU A 730 22.92 3.98 9.18
CA GLU A 730 22.18 3.69 7.95
C GLU A 730 23.10 3.68 6.72
N THR A 731 23.98 4.68 6.62
CA THR A 731 25.00 4.73 5.56
C THR A 731 25.91 3.49 5.63
N ARG A 732 26.28 3.06 6.85
CA ARG A 732 27.12 1.87 7.06
C ARG A 732 26.40 0.57 6.70
N LYS A 733 25.10 0.43 6.97
CA LYS A 733 24.29 -0.75 6.60
C LYS A 733 24.33 -1.01 5.09
N HIS A 734 24.19 0.03 4.27
CA HIS A 734 24.30 -0.08 2.81
C HIS A 734 25.67 -0.60 2.37
N SER A 735 26.74 -0.11 2.99
CA SER A 735 28.11 -0.59 2.75
C SER A 735 28.28 -2.07 3.14
N LEU A 736 27.76 -2.49 4.31
CA LEU A 736 27.81 -3.89 4.75
C LEU A 736 27.00 -4.81 3.84
N ALA A 737 25.79 -4.41 3.46
CA ALA A 737 24.95 -5.15 2.52
C ALA A 737 25.67 -5.33 1.17
N THR A 738 26.34 -4.29 0.68
CA THR A 738 27.13 -4.36 -0.56
C THR A 738 28.27 -5.38 -0.44
N LYS A 739 28.99 -5.41 0.69
CA LYS A 739 30.06 -6.40 0.94
C LYS A 739 29.50 -7.83 0.98
N LEU A 740 28.38 -8.05 1.65
CA LEU A 740 27.71 -9.35 1.70
C LEU A 740 27.21 -9.79 0.32
N GLN A 741 26.56 -8.89 -0.43
CA GLN A 741 26.09 -9.15 -1.79
C GLN A 741 27.26 -9.44 -2.74
N ALA A 742 28.37 -8.71 -2.64
CA ALA A 742 29.57 -8.97 -3.42
C ALA A 742 30.19 -10.33 -3.07
N GLY A 743 30.30 -10.66 -1.79
CA GLY A 743 30.76 -11.97 -1.31
C GLY A 743 29.87 -13.11 -1.80
N TRP A 744 28.55 -12.95 -1.72
CA TRP A 744 27.58 -13.92 -2.23
C TRP A 744 27.65 -14.08 -3.74
N LYS A 745 27.73 -12.97 -4.49
CA LYS A 745 27.90 -13.01 -5.96
C LYS A 745 29.20 -13.72 -6.34
N GLY A 746 30.31 -13.44 -5.64
CA GLY A 746 31.58 -14.13 -5.84
C GLY A 746 31.50 -15.62 -5.50
N TYR A 747 30.84 -15.99 -4.41
CA TYR A 747 30.60 -17.39 -4.03
C TYR A 747 29.72 -18.13 -5.05
N SER A 748 28.64 -17.50 -5.51
CA SER A 748 27.74 -18.03 -6.54
C SER A 748 28.47 -18.22 -7.87
N GLN A 749 29.39 -17.33 -8.22
CA GLN A 749 30.25 -17.48 -9.40
C GLN A 749 31.28 -18.62 -9.22
N ASN A 750 31.75 -18.85 -8.00
CA ASN A 750 32.57 -20.02 -7.67
C ASN A 750 31.78 -21.34 -7.69
N LEU A 751 30.46 -21.35 -7.50
CA LEU A 751 29.62 -22.54 -7.74
C LEU A 751 29.62 -22.98 -9.21
N PHE A 752 30.08 -22.11 -10.12
CA PHE A 752 30.45 -22.44 -11.50
C PHE A 752 31.78 -23.23 -11.59
N VAL A 753 32.10 -24.09 -10.61
CA VAL A 753 33.06 -25.22 -10.79
C VAL A 753 32.45 -26.32 -11.69
N GLY A 754 31.74 -25.92 -12.75
CA GLY A 754 31.38 -26.78 -13.87
C GLY A 754 32.56 -27.06 -14.80
N LEU A 755 33.74 -26.50 -14.54
CA LEU A 755 34.96 -26.71 -15.33
C LEU A 755 35.61 -28.08 -15.09
N LYS A 756 35.43 -28.70 -13.92
CA LYS A 756 35.96 -30.06 -13.64
C LYS A 756 35.26 -31.14 -14.46
N VAL A 757 33.98 -30.95 -14.81
CA VAL A 757 33.22 -31.87 -15.69
C VAL A 757 33.76 -31.84 -17.13
N SER A 758 34.24 -30.67 -17.60
CA SER A 758 34.81 -30.55 -18.95
C SER A 758 36.05 -31.44 -19.16
N ILE A 759 36.87 -31.62 -18.12
CA ILE A 759 38.09 -32.44 -18.17
C ILE A 759 37.72 -33.93 -18.37
N ALA A 760 36.67 -34.41 -17.67
CA ALA A 760 36.17 -35.77 -17.82
C ALA A 760 35.61 -36.03 -19.24
N VAL A 761 34.85 -35.07 -19.79
CA VAL A 761 34.31 -35.15 -21.16
C VAL A 761 35.43 -35.16 -22.19
N GLN A 762 36.46 -34.32 -22.03
CA GLN A 762 37.63 -34.31 -22.92
C GLN A 762 38.41 -35.63 -22.87
N ALA A 763 38.57 -36.24 -21.69
CA ALA A 763 39.22 -37.54 -21.55
C ALA A 763 38.43 -38.66 -22.26
N TRP A 764 37.11 -38.67 -22.10
CA TRP A 764 36.21 -39.60 -22.81
C TRP A 764 36.32 -39.44 -24.34
N TRP A 765 36.30 -38.20 -24.83
CA TRP A 765 36.41 -37.91 -26.26
C TRP A 765 37.75 -38.34 -26.84
N ARG A 766 38.87 -38.10 -26.13
CA ARG A 766 40.20 -38.60 -26.51
C ARG A 766 40.23 -40.13 -26.59
N GLY A 767 39.57 -40.83 -25.66
CA GLY A 767 39.42 -42.29 -25.68
C GLY A 767 38.64 -42.80 -26.90
N ILE A 768 37.54 -42.15 -27.26
CA ILE A 768 36.74 -42.50 -28.45
C ILE A 768 37.55 -42.31 -29.75
N LEU A 769 38.28 -41.20 -29.86
CA LEU A 769 39.17 -40.92 -31.00
C LEU A 769 40.24 -42.00 -31.17
N ALA A 770 40.86 -42.46 -30.08
CA ALA A 770 41.85 -43.53 -30.12
C ALA A 770 41.25 -44.86 -30.60
N LYS A 771 40.07 -45.25 -30.09
CA LYS A 771 39.35 -46.46 -30.54
C LYS A 771 39.01 -46.41 -32.03
N ARG A 772 38.51 -45.27 -32.53
CA ARG A 772 38.23 -45.06 -33.96
C ARG A 772 39.50 -45.17 -34.83
N ARG A 773 40.64 -44.67 -34.35
CA ARG A 773 41.93 -44.76 -35.07
C ARG A 773 42.44 -46.20 -35.14
N ALA A 774 42.30 -46.97 -34.06
CA ALA A 774 42.66 -48.39 -34.05
C ALA A 774 41.78 -49.22 -35.00
N GLN A 775 40.46 -48.98 -35.02
CA GLN A 775 39.54 -49.64 -35.93
C GLN A 775 39.88 -49.36 -37.41
N ARG A 776 40.17 -48.11 -37.76
CA ARG A 776 40.61 -47.73 -39.11
C ARG A 776 41.89 -48.46 -39.54
N ARG A 777 42.90 -48.54 -38.66
CA ARG A 777 44.15 -49.28 -38.95
C ARG A 777 43.88 -50.77 -39.18
N ARG A 778 43.02 -51.40 -38.38
CA ARG A 778 42.67 -52.82 -38.51
C ARG A 778 41.91 -53.11 -39.81
N GLN A 779 40.99 -52.22 -40.20
CA GLN A 779 40.29 -52.32 -41.49
C GLN A 779 41.26 -52.21 -42.66
N ALA A 780 42.17 -51.23 -42.65
CA ALA A 780 43.17 -51.06 -43.70
C ALA A 780 44.06 -52.31 -43.88
N ALA A 781 44.56 -52.87 -42.77
CA ALA A 781 45.37 -54.10 -42.81
C ALA A 781 44.60 -55.29 -43.39
N ASN A 782 43.32 -55.46 -43.02
CA ASN A 782 42.48 -56.53 -43.55
C ASN A 782 42.22 -56.36 -45.06
N THR A 783 41.97 -55.13 -45.53
CA THR A 783 41.76 -54.84 -46.95
C THR A 783 43.00 -55.17 -47.77
N ILE A 784 44.19 -54.75 -47.32
CA ILE A 784 45.46 -55.06 -47.98
C ILE A 784 45.68 -56.58 -48.04
N ARG A 785 45.45 -57.28 -46.92
CA ARG A 785 45.60 -58.74 -46.86
C ARG A 785 44.64 -59.46 -47.82
N ARG A 786 43.39 -58.99 -47.96
CA ARG A 786 42.41 -59.54 -48.93
C ARG A 786 42.86 -59.32 -50.37
N PHE A 787 43.33 -58.11 -50.70
CA PHE A 787 43.83 -57.79 -52.05
C PHE A 787 45.04 -58.65 -52.43
N VAL A 788 46.03 -58.80 -51.54
CA VAL A 788 47.23 -59.62 -51.78
C VAL A 788 46.87 -61.10 -51.97
N LYS A 789 46.01 -61.65 -51.10
CA LYS A 789 45.52 -63.04 -51.26
C LYS A 789 44.81 -63.21 -52.61
N GLY A 790 43.92 -62.30 -53.00
CA GLY A 790 43.23 -62.40 -54.28
C GLY A 790 44.13 -62.30 -55.50
N PHE A 791 45.20 -61.48 -55.44
CA PHE A 791 46.19 -61.40 -56.51
C PHE A 791 46.99 -62.69 -56.69
N ILE A 792 47.29 -63.41 -55.60
CA ILE A 792 47.99 -64.71 -55.65
C ILE A 792 47.10 -65.76 -56.34
N TYR A 793 45.80 -65.78 -56.04
CA TYR A 793 44.84 -66.76 -56.57
C TYR A 793 44.16 -66.34 -57.90
N ARG A 794 44.72 -65.37 -58.62
CA ARG A 794 44.11 -64.73 -59.81
C ARG A 794 43.86 -65.65 -61.02
N HIS A 795 44.59 -66.76 -61.12
CA HIS A 795 44.48 -67.70 -62.24
C HIS A 795 43.64 -68.94 -61.92
N LYS A 796 43.10 -69.04 -60.70
CA LYS A 796 42.18 -70.10 -60.31
C LYS A 796 40.73 -69.68 -60.59
N GLU A 797 39.82 -70.65 -60.67
CA GLU A 797 38.38 -70.38 -60.70
C GLU A 797 37.93 -69.58 -59.46
N ARG A 798 36.76 -68.93 -59.55
CA ARG A 798 36.26 -68.03 -58.50
C ARG A 798 36.13 -68.77 -57.16
N CYS A 799 36.91 -68.36 -56.17
CA CYS A 799 36.93 -68.87 -54.79
C CYS A 799 36.87 -67.70 -53.78
N PRO A 800 36.56 -67.96 -52.49
CA PRO A 800 36.45 -66.91 -51.48
C PRO A 800 37.69 -66.00 -51.35
N GLU A 801 38.87 -66.52 -51.68
CA GLU A 801 40.14 -65.80 -51.62
C GLU A 801 40.38 -64.86 -52.81
N ASN A 802 39.84 -65.15 -54.01
CA ASN A 802 40.06 -64.34 -55.23
C ASN A 802 38.84 -63.51 -55.66
N GLU A 803 37.66 -63.75 -55.07
CA GLU A 803 36.40 -63.07 -55.38
C GLU A 803 36.54 -61.54 -55.37
N TYR A 804 37.05 -60.98 -54.27
CA TYR A 804 37.23 -59.53 -54.13
C TYR A 804 38.14 -58.93 -55.21
N PHE A 805 39.20 -59.65 -55.60
CA PHE A 805 40.14 -59.18 -56.61
C PHE A 805 39.54 -59.24 -58.02
N LEU A 806 38.84 -60.32 -58.36
CA LEU A 806 38.18 -60.46 -59.67
C LEU A 806 37.07 -59.41 -59.85
N ASP A 807 36.26 -59.17 -58.83
CA ASP A 807 35.23 -58.13 -58.87
C ASP A 807 35.85 -56.72 -58.93
N TYR A 808 36.98 -56.49 -58.26
CA TYR A 808 37.75 -55.25 -58.41
C TYR A 808 38.29 -55.07 -59.84
N VAL A 809 38.84 -56.11 -60.47
CA VAL A 809 39.34 -56.03 -61.86
C VAL A 809 38.21 -55.73 -62.85
N ARG A 810 37.05 -56.37 -62.68
CA ARG A 810 35.83 -56.10 -63.48
C ARG A 810 35.38 -54.66 -63.34
N TYR A 811 35.22 -54.19 -62.10
CA TYR A 811 34.81 -52.82 -61.81
C TYR A 811 35.82 -51.80 -62.33
N SER A 812 37.12 -52.03 -62.12
CA SER A 812 38.20 -51.15 -62.56
C SER A 812 38.22 -51.02 -64.09
N PHE A 813 38.07 -52.12 -64.83
CA PHE A 813 37.98 -52.07 -66.28
C PHE A 813 36.74 -51.29 -66.76
N LEU A 814 35.56 -51.52 -66.18
CA LEU A 814 34.35 -50.77 -66.54
C LEU A 814 34.47 -49.28 -66.23
N MET A 815 35.10 -48.92 -65.11
CA MET A 815 35.37 -47.51 -64.77
C MET A 815 36.41 -46.88 -65.69
N ASN A 816 37.43 -47.63 -66.10
CA ASN A 816 38.41 -47.17 -67.08
C ASN A 816 37.75 -46.97 -68.46
N LEU A 817 36.87 -47.90 -68.84
CA LEU A 817 36.10 -47.81 -70.07
C LEU A 817 35.22 -46.55 -70.09
N ARG A 818 34.46 -46.31 -69.02
CA ARG A 818 33.63 -45.11 -68.87
C ARG A 818 34.42 -43.81 -69.05
N ARG A 819 35.66 -43.76 -68.56
CA ARG A 819 36.51 -42.55 -68.65
C ARG A 819 37.06 -42.31 -70.05
N ASN A 820 37.20 -43.36 -70.85
CA ASN A 820 37.88 -43.34 -72.15
C ASN A 820 36.94 -43.76 -73.30
N LEU A 821 35.68 -43.33 -73.25
CA LEU A 821 34.74 -43.50 -74.36
C LEU A 821 35.01 -42.48 -75.48
N PRO A 822 34.75 -42.82 -76.75
CA PRO A 822 34.86 -41.89 -77.88
C PRO A 822 34.05 -40.61 -77.68
N LYS A 823 34.59 -39.45 -78.07
CA LYS A 823 33.94 -38.14 -77.83
C LYS A 823 33.00 -37.68 -78.94
N ASN A 824 33.26 -38.08 -80.19
CA ASN A 824 32.40 -37.76 -81.34
C ASN A 824 32.33 -38.94 -82.31
N VAL A 825 31.43 -38.87 -83.30
CA VAL A 825 31.17 -39.96 -84.26
C VAL A 825 32.39 -40.29 -85.13
N LEU A 826 33.37 -39.38 -85.22
CA LEU A 826 34.59 -39.57 -86.02
C LEU A 826 35.75 -40.17 -85.20
N ASP A 827 35.61 -40.30 -83.88
CA ASP A 827 36.62 -40.82 -82.95
C ASP A 827 36.56 -42.36 -82.84
N LYS A 828 37.69 -43.03 -83.13
CA LYS A 828 37.80 -44.50 -83.16
C LYS A 828 38.51 -45.11 -81.94
N SER A 829 38.80 -44.33 -80.89
CA SER A 829 39.55 -44.79 -79.72
C SER A 829 38.77 -45.79 -78.82
N TRP A 830 39.39 -46.90 -78.41
CA TRP A 830 38.77 -47.88 -77.48
C TRP A 830 39.81 -48.59 -76.58
N PRO A 831 39.59 -48.71 -75.25
CA PRO A 831 40.56 -49.33 -74.33
C PRO A 831 40.76 -50.84 -74.52
N THR A 832 41.98 -51.33 -74.23
CA THR A 832 42.32 -52.76 -74.28
C THR A 832 41.73 -53.54 -73.08
N PRO A 833 40.93 -54.61 -73.30
CA PRO A 833 40.33 -55.38 -72.21
C PRO A 833 41.28 -56.40 -71.54
N PRO A 834 41.15 -56.63 -70.22
CA PRO A 834 41.74 -57.79 -69.54
C PRO A 834 41.25 -59.11 -70.13
N ALA A 835 42.06 -60.17 -69.99
CA ALA A 835 41.77 -61.49 -70.59
C ALA A 835 40.36 -62.02 -70.29
N ALA A 836 39.87 -61.83 -69.06
CA ALA A 836 38.55 -62.28 -68.63
C ALA A 836 37.36 -61.46 -69.19
N LEU A 837 37.60 -60.33 -69.87
CA LEU A 837 36.57 -59.37 -70.29
C LEU A 837 36.63 -58.99 -71.77
N LYS A 838 37.39 -59.74 -72.59
CA LYS A 838 37.55 -59.48 -74.02
C LYS A 838 36.21 -59.45 -74.76
N GLU A 839 35.41 -60.49 -74.59
CA GLU A 839 34.09 -60.64 -75.24
C GLU A 839 33.13 -59.51 -74.86
N ALA A 840 33.04 -59.19 -73.56
CA ALA A 840 32.18 -58.11 -73.07
C ALA A 840 32.58 -56.73 -73.62
N SER A 841 33.89 -56.46 -73.78
CA SER A 841 34.37 -55.18 -74.30
C SER A 841 33.98 -54.94 -75.77
N GLU A 842 33.99 -55.99 -76.59
CA GLU A 842 33.59 -55.89 -77.99
C GLU A 842 32.11 -55.54 -78.15
N HIS A 843 31.24 -56.12 -77.32
CA HIS A 843 29.81 -55.84 -77.31
C HIS A 843 29.54 -54.37 -76.90
N LEU A 844 30.21 -53.90 -75.85
CA LEU A 844 30.09 -52.52 -75.38
C LEU A 844 30.54 -51.50 -76.43
N ARG A 845 31.57 -51.82 -77.23
CA ARG A 845 32.06 -50.95 -78.31
C ARG A 845 31.00 -50.69 -79.37
N LYS A 846 30.32 -51.75 -79.81
CA LYS A 846 29.26 -51.66 -80.82
C LYS A 846 28.10 -50.80 -80.33
N LEU A 847 27.64 -51.02 -79.10
CA LEU A 847 26.52 -50.27 -78.51
C LEU A 847 26.83 -48.77 -78.34
N CYS A 848 28.06 -48.43 -77.94
CA CYS A 848 28.45 -47.03 -77.73
C CYS A 848 28.40 -46.22 -79.03
N MET A 849 28.94 -46.76 -80.12
CA MET A 849 28.98 -46.08 -81.42
C MET A 849 27.57 -45.80 -81.96
N GLN A 850 26.66 -46.77 -81.88
CA GLN A 850 25.28 -46.61 -82.35
C GLN A 850 24.54 -45.48 -81.60
N ASN A 851 24.69 -45.40 -80.28
CA ASN A 851 24.03 -44.36 -79.48
C ASN A 851 24.56 -42.95 -79.77
N MET A 852 25.87 -42.81 -80.05
CA MET A 852 26.47 -41.52 -80.37
C MET A 852 25.94 -40.94 -81.69
N VAL A 853 25.82 -41.78 -82.73
CA VAL A 853 25.24 -41.37 -84.02
C VAL A 853 23.81 -40.87 -83.84
N TRP A 854 23.00 -41.63 -83.09
CA TRP A 854 21.61 -41.26 -82.81
C TRP A 854 21.51 -39.93 -82.03
N SER A 855 22.36 -39.73 -81.03
CA SER A 855 22.38 -38.49 -80.22
C SER A 855 22.80 -37.26 -81.02
N TYR A 856 23.69 -37.39 -82.02
CA TYR A 856 24.10 -36.29 -82.88
C TYR A 856 22.92 -35.78 -83.73
N CYS A 857 22.20 -36.69 -84.39
CA CYS A 857 21.04 -36.34 -85.22
C CYS A 857 19.93 -35.63 -84.42
N LYS A 858 19.76 -35.99 -83.14
CA LYS A 858 18.73 -35.40 -82.27
C LYS A 858 19.06 -33.98 -81.77
N LYS A 859 20.33 -33.55 -81.83
CA LYS A 859 20.80 -32.25 -81.31
C LYS A 859 20.63 -31.08 -82.28
N ILE A 860 20.24 -31.31 -83.53
CA ILE A 860 20.03 -30.25 -84.52
C ILE A 860 18.71 -29.54 -84.22
N SER A 861 18.75 -28.24 -83.89
CA SER A 861 17.55 -27.46 -83.57
C SER A 861 16.75 -27.06 -84.84
N PRO A 862 15.43 -26.83 -84.72
CA PRO A 862 14.59 -26.43 -85.86
C PRO A 862 15.03 -25.10 -86.50
N GLU A 863 15.47 -24.14 -85.69
CA GLU A 863 15.95 -22.83 -86.14
C GLU A 863 17.22 -22.96 -86.99
N TRP A 864 18.13 -23.85 -86.58
CA TRP A 864 19.36 -24.10 -87.32
C TRP A 864 19.13 -24.88 -88.60
N LYS A 865 18.18 -25.82 -88.56
CA LYS A 865 17.67 -26.47 -89.77
C LYS A 865 17.09 -25.42 -90.73
N HIS A 866 16.30 -24.47 -90.23
CA HIS A 866 15.70 -23.42 -91.05
C HIS A 866 16.74 -22.46 -91.64
N GLN A 867 17.79 -22.10 -90.88
CA GLN A 867 18.90 -21.31 -91.45
C GLN A 867 19.62 -22.08 -92.57
N MET A 868 19.89 -23.37 -92.36
CA MET A 868 20.52 -24.22 -93.36
C MET A 868 19.65 -24.32 -94.62
N GLU A 869 18.33 -24.46 -94.47
CA GLU A 869 17.37 -24.46 -95.58
C GLU A 869 17.39 -23.12 -96.35
N GLN A 870 17.31 -21.97 -95.66
CA GLN A 870 17.37 -20.65 -96.33
C GLN A 870 18.70 -20.43 -97.08
N LYS A 871 19.81 -20.89 -96.51
CA LYS A 871 21.13 -20.81 -97.15
C LYS A 871 21.28 -21.79 -98.30
N MET A 872 20.62 -22.94 -98.24
CA MET A 872 20.53 -23.88 -99.36
C MET A 872 19.80 -23.22 -100.54
N ILE A 873 18.67 -22.55 -100.30
CA ILE A 873 17.93 -21.81 -101.34
C ILE A 873 18.79 -20.67 -101.91
N ALA A 874 19.48 -19.90 -101.07
CA ALA A 874 20.40 -18.87 -101.55
C ALA A 874 21.52 -19.45 -102.42
N SER A 875 22.00 -20.65 -102.09
CA SER A 875 22.96 -21.39 -102.89
C SER A 875 22.38 -21.79 -104.24
N GLU A 876 21.16 -22.29 -104.30
CA GLU A 876 20.51 -22.61 -105.59
C GLU A 876 20.28 -21.36 -106.47
N LEU A 877 19.95 -20.22 -105.87
CA LEU A 877 19.69 -18.97 -106.59
C LEU A 877 20.95 -18.30 -107.15
N PHE A 878 22.03 -18.20 -106.35
CA PHE A 878 23.15 -17.31 -106.65
C PHE A 878 24.50 -18.00 -106.87
N LYS A 879 24.60 -19.31 -106.62
CA LYS A 879 25.86 -20.04 -106.82
C LYS A 879 26.30 -19.91 -108.28
N ASP A 880 27.53 -19.42 -108.45
CA ASP A 880 28.21 -19.16 -109.73
C ASP A 880 27.51 -18.16 -110.67
N LYS A 881 26.41 -17.52 -110.25
CA LYS A 881 25.70 -16.48 -111.02
C LYS A 881 26.06 -15.06 -110.62
N LYS A 882 26.71 -14.87 -109.46
CA LYS A 882 27.10 -13.55 -108.94
C LYS A 882 28.36 -13.64 -108.09
N ASP A 883 29.39 -12.88 -108.46
CA ASP A 883 30.72 -12.93 -107.83
C ASP A 883 30.70 -12.61 -106.32
N ASN A 884 29.73 -11.82 -105.86
CA ASN A 884 29.62 -11.42 -104.45
C ASN A 884 28.95 -12.48 -103.56
N TYR A 885 28.52 -13.63 -104.10
CA TYR A 885 27.81 -14.67 -103.32
C TYR A 885 28.64 -15.26 -102.16
N PRO A 886 29.92 -15.65 -102.32
CA PRO A 886 30.72 -16.25 -101.23
C PRO A 886 30.84 -15.35 -99.99
N GLN A 887 30.92 -14.03 -100.18
CA GLN A 887 31.01 -13.05 -99.09
C GLN A 887 29.72 -12.95 -98.26
N SER A 888 28.58 -13.39 -98.81
CA SER A 888 27.30 -13.42 -98.12
C SER A 888 27.08 -14.70 -97.29
N VAL A 889 27.80 -15.79 -97.58
CA VAL A 889 27.63 -17.10 -96.92
C VAL A 889 27.80 -17.04 -95.40
N PRO A 890 28.88 -16.46 -94.83
CA PRO A 890 29.07 -16.43 -93.38
C PRO A 890 28.11 -15.50 -92.64
N LYS A 891 27.42 -14.59 -93.34
CA LYS A 891 26.50 -13.62 -92.73
C LYS A 891 25.12 -14.24 -92.53
N LEU A 892 24.59 -14.18 -91.31
CA LEU A 892 23.23 -14.64 -91.02
C LEU A 892 22.19 -13.77 -91.75
N PHE A 893 21.17 -14.43 -92.30
CA PHE A 893 19.97 -13.77 -92.81
C PHE A 893 19.07 -13.39 -91.64
N VAL A 894 18.65 -12.14 -91.59
CA VAL A 894 17.85 -11.60 -90.48
C VAL A 894 16.46 -11.20 -90.98
N SER A 895 15.56 -10.91 -90.04
CA SER A 895 14.19 -10.49 -90.35
C SER A 895 14.04 -9.00 -90.66
N THR A 896 14.94 -8.12 -90.22
CA THR A 896 14.88 -6.67 -90.50
C THR A 896 16.27 -6.02 -90.50
N ARG A 897 16.47 -5.02 -91.37
CA ARG A 897 17.71 -4.22 -91.50
C ARG A 897 17.48 -2.71 -91.32
N LEU A 898 16.33 -2.28 -90.81
CA LEU A 898 16.01 -0.86 -90.54
C LEU A 898 16.36 -0.46 -89.09
N ASN A 899 16.90 0.75 -88.92
CA ASN A 899 17.27 1.33 -87.61
C ASN A 899 16.26 2.43 -87.21
N GLY A 900 15.28 2.11 -86.36
CA GLY A 900 14.31 3.08 -85.80
C GLY A 900 12.98 2.40 -85.38
N GLU A 901 12.45 2.77 -84.22
CA GLU A 901 11.48 2.00 -83.39
C GLU A 901 10.01 1.87 -83.87
N ASP A 902 9.62 2.32 -85.07
CA ASP A 902 8.19 2.35 -85.45
C ASP A 902 7.80 1.46 -86.64
N ILE A 903 8.00 0.13 -86.53
CA ILE A 903 7.39 -0.84 -87.48
C ILE A 903 6.89 -2.09 -86.74
N ASN A 904 5.58 -2.38 -86.82
CA ASN A 904 4.93 -3.51 -86.15
C ASN A 904 5.39 -4.87 -86.76
N PRO A 905 6.11 -5.72 -86.00
CA PRO A 905 6.77 -6.92 -86.56
C PRO A 905 5.82 -8.07 -86.88
N LYS A 906 4.57 -8.05 -86.42
CA LYS A 906 3.66 -9.22 -86.53
C LYS A 906 3.20 -9.55 -87.96
N VAL A 907 3.28 -8.61 -88.90
CA VAL A 907 2.83 -8.82 -90.29
C VAL A 907 4.00 -8.72 -91.28
N LEU A 908 5.19 -8.36 -90.80
CA LEU A 908 6.34 -8.05 -91.62
C LEU A 908 7.27 -9.27 -91.72
N GLN A 909 7.51 -9.76 -92.94
CA GLN A 909 8.44 -10.87 -93.16
C GLN A 909 9.88 -10.37 -93.38
N TYR A 910 10.04 -9.18 -93.97
CA TYR A 910 11.34 -8.56 -94.17
C TYR A 910 11.25 -7.04 -94.34
N ALA A 911 12.26 -6.30 -93.87
CA ALA A 911 12.38 -4.86 -94.01
C ALA A 911 13.81 -4.45 -94.40
N VAL A 912 13.97 -3.61 -95.42
CA VAL A 912 15.29 -3.09 -95.84
C VAL A 912 15.19 -1.66 -96.41
N PRO A 913 16.18 -0.78 -96.15
CA PRO A 913 16.25 0.51 -96.83
C PRO A 913 16.63 0.32 -98.31
N VAL A 914 16.00 1.08 -99.21
CA VAL A 914 16.23 1.04 -100.67
C VAL A 914 16.22 2.44 -101.27
N THR A 915 16.93 2.64 -102.38
CA THR A 915 16.83 3.89 -103.14
C THR A 915 15.96 3.67 -104.37
N LYS A 916 14.89 4.47 -104.53
CA LYS A 916 13.97 4.45 -105.68
C LYS A 916 14.31 5.54 -106.69
N TYR A 917 14.27 5.21 -107.97
CA TYR A 917 14.45 6.18 -109.06
C TYR A 917 13.11 6.45 -109.79
N ASP A 918 12.80 7.73 -110.05
CA ASP A 918 11.50 8.19 -110.55
C ASP A 918 11.44 8.32 -112.09
N ARG A 919 10.25 8.16 -112.71
CA ARG A 919 10.09 8.04 -114.18
C ARG A 919 10.38 9.32 -114.97
N LYS A 920 10.15 10.49 -114.37
CA LYS A 920 10.42 11.80 -114.99
C LYS A 920 11.78 12.32 -114.51
N GLY A 921 12.85 11.91 -115.19
CA GLY A 921 14.20 12.45 -114.99
C GLY A 921 15.09 11.69 -114.00
N TYR A 922 14.69 10.51 -113.52
CA TYR A 922 15.53 9.57 -112.76
C TYR A 922 16.26 10.14 -111.55
N LYS A 923 15.60 11.03 -110.80
CA LYS A 923 16.17 11.54 -109.55
C LYS A 923 16.11 10.46 -108.45
N PRO A 924 17.22 10.21 -107.74
CA PRO A 924 17.27 9.25 -106.64
C PRO A 924 16.42 9.74 -105.45
N ARG A 925 15.64 8.84 -104.85
CA ARG A 925 14.87 9.10 -103.63
C ARG A 925 15.02 7.94 -102.64
N PRO A 926 15.47 8.19 -101.40
CA PRO A 926 15.58 7.16 -100.37
C PRO A 926 14.18 6.68 -99.94
N ARG A 927 13.97 5.37 -99.84
CA ARG A 927 12.71 4.71 -99.51
C ARG A 927 12.96 3.48 -98.63
N GLN A 928 11.91 2.89 -98.08
CA GLN A 928 11.96 1.64 -97.32
C GLN A 928 11.14 0.58 -98.06
N LEU A 929 11.71 -0.62 -98.23
CA LEU A 929 11.04 -1.78 -98.80
C LEU A 929 10.58 -2.71 -97.67
N LEU A 930 9.28 -2.95 -97.60
CA LEU A 930 8.62 -3.78 -96.60
C LEU A 930 7.96 -4.97 -97.31
N LEU A 931 8.35 -6.20 -96.98
CA LEU A 931 7.74 -7.41 -97.52
C LEU A 931 6.70 -7.93 -96.54
N THR A 932 5.44 -7.97 -96.97
CA THR A 932 4.38 -8.71 -96.28
C THR A 932 4.11 -10.02 -97.02
N GLY A 933 3.29 -10.91 -96.44
CA GLY A 933 2.96 -12.19 -97.07
C GLY A 933 2.15 -12.09 -98.38
N SER A 934 1.63 -10.90 -98.74
CA SER A 934 0.79 -10.71 -99.94
C SER A 934 1.27 -9.63 -100.91
N SER A 935 2.08 -8.67 -100.47
CA SER A 935 2.60 -7.60 -101.33
C SER A 935 3.90 -6.99 -100.80
N ALA A 936 4.71 -6.42 -101.68
CA ALA A 936 5.83 -5.56 -101.32
C ALA A 936 5.39 -4.09 -101.27
N ILE A 937 5.74 -3.38 -100.21
CA ILE A 937 5.33 -1.99 -99.96
C ILE A 937 6.56 -1.09 -99.96
N ILE A 938 6.48 0.03 -100.67
CA ILE A 938 7.50 1.10 -100.64
C ILE A 938 6.97 2.25 -99.78
N ALA A 939 7.70 2.59 -98.72
CA ALA A 939 7.35 3.64 -97.78
C ALA A 939 8.42 4.75 -97.69
N GLU A 940 8.01 5.92 -97.21
CA GLU A 940 8.88 7.04 -96.82
C GLU A 940 8.35 7.57 -95.48
N GLU A 941 9.17 7.53 -94.42
CA GLU A 941 8.82 8.01 -93.08
C GLU A 941 7.43 7.53 -92.60
N GLY A 942 7.17 6.22 -92.72
CA GLY A 942 5.92 5.59 -92.28
C GLY A 942 4.70 5.79 -93.20
N LYS A 943 4.80 6.62 -94.25
CA LYS A 943 3.71 6.80 -95.24
C LYS A 943 3.89 5.86 -96.43
N LEU A 944 2.83 5.12 -96.75
CA LEU A 944 2.78 4.24 -97.93
C LEU A 944 2.83 5.09 -99.21
N LYS A 945 3.83 4.84 -100.06
CA LYS A 945 3.98 5.52 -101.35
C LYS A 945 3.53 4.65 -102.52
N GLN A 946 3.79 3.35 -102.45
CA GLN A 946 3.41 2.42 -103.49
C GLN A 946 3.27 1.01 -102.94
N ARG A 947 2.24 0.29 -103.39
CA ARG A 947 2.05 -1.14 -103.13
C ARG A 947 2.32 -1.91 -104.43
N ILE A 948 3.05 -3.01 -104.32
CA ILE A 948 3.43 -3.92 -105.41
C ILE A 948 2.94 -5.31 -105.05
N ASP A 949 1.96 -5.83 -105.77
CA ASP A 949 1.46 -7.19 -105.54
C ASP A 949 2.39 -8.24 -106.18
N TYR A 950 2.57 -9.42 -105.56
CA TYR A 950 3.50 -10.47 -106.01
C TYR A 950 3.06 -11.23 -107.29
N GLY A 951 2.18 -10.64 -108.08
CA GLY A 951 1.73 -11.18 -109.36
C GLY A 951 2.53 -10.61 -110.53
N PHE A 952 3.42 -11.44 -111.11
CA PHE A 952 4.21 -11.29 -112.35
C PHE A 952 5.74 -11.04 -112.20
N SER A 953 6.53 -11.43 -113.21
CA SER A 953 7.96 -11.80 -113.13
C SER A 953 8.94 -10.68 -112.74
N LEU A 954 9.96 -10.99 -111.92
CA LEU A 954 11.00 -10.07 -111.40
C LEU A 954 12.37 -10.34 -112.05
N CYS A 955 13.00 -9.33 -112.65
CA CYS A 955 14.39 -9.41 -113.16
C CYS A 955 15.34 -8.51 -112.35
N ASP A 956 16.64 -8.79 -112.49
CA ASP A 956 17.80 -8.39 -111.67
C ASP A 956 18.04 -6.90 -111.36
N VAL A 957 17.19 -6.00 -111.85
CA VAL A 957 17.02 -4.66 -111.31
C VAL A 957 15.52 -4.43 -111.28
N SER A 958 14.95 -4.30 -110.08
CA SER A 958 13.51 -4.36 -109.80
C SER A 958 12.66 -3.72 -110.90
N PHE A 959 11.74 -4.50 -111.50
CA PHE A 959 10.70 -3.98 -112.39
C PHE A 959 9.40 -4.71 -112.14
N GLN A 960 8.57 -4.16 -111.25
CA GLN A 960 7.15 -4.45 -111.23
C GLN A 960 6.40 -3.16 -110.89
N GLY A 961 5.65 -2.67 -111.87
CA GLY A 961 5.02 -1.34 -111.86
C GLY A 961 6.00 -0.20 -112.17
N ASP A 962 6.88 -0.36 -113.17
CA ASP A 962 7.87 0.63 -113.62
C ASP A 962 8.56 1.41 -112.46
N VAL A 963 9.24 0.66 -111.56
CA VAL A 963 9.96 1.17 -110.38
C VAL A 963 11.35 0.54 -110.30
N VAL A 964 12.40 1.35 -110.37
CA VAL A 964 13.80 0.90 -110.22
C VAL A 964 14.22 1.07 -108.75
N LEU A 965 14.69 0.00 -108.11
CA LEU A 965 15.17 -0.03 -106.73
C LEU A 965 16.63 -0.48 -106.61
N GLN A 966 17.36 0.16 -105.71
CA GLN A 966 18.72 -0.19 -105.31
C GLN A 966 18.75 -0.60 -103.82
N SER A 967 19.40 -1.72 -103.48
CA SER A 967 19.55 -2.25 -102.11
C SER A 967 21.00 -2.69 -101.86
N ASP A 968 21.51 -2.50 -100.64
CA ASP A 968 22.85 -2.94 -100.24
C ASP A 968 22.91 -4.44 -99.87
N HIS A 969 21.76 -5.06 -99.61
CA HIS A 969 21.63 -6.45 -99.17
C HIS A 969 20.95 -7.34 -100.21
N VAL A 970 21.35 -7.21 -101.48
CA VAL A 970 20.68 -7.81 -102.64
C VAL A 970 20.42 -9.31 -102.50
N ILE A 971 21.41 -10.10 -102.08
CA ILE A 971 21.28 -11.57 -101.99
C ILE A 971 20.23 -11.96 -100.94
N GLU A 972 20.30 -11.34 -99.76
CA GLU A 972 19.36 -11.58 -98.66
C GLU A 972 17.96 -11.10 -99.06
N THR A 973 17.84 -9.88 -99.59
CA THR A 973 16.56 -9.29 -100.01
C THR A 973 15.89 -10.13 -101.11
N LEU A 974 16.62 -10.53 -102.15
CA LEU A 974 16.07 -11.35 -103.23
C LEU A 974 15.72 -12.76 -102.78
N THR A 975 16.55 -13.38 -101.92
CA THR A 975 16.22 -14.72 -101.38
C THR A 975 14.94 -14.64 -100.53
N LYS A 976 14.77 -13.59 -99.72
CA LYS A 976 13.54 -13.38 -98.96
C LYS A 976 12.35 -13.10 -99.86
N ILE A 977 12.48 -12.26 -100.90
CA ILE A 977 11.42 -12.07 -101.90
C ILE A 977 11.05 -13.40 -102.58
N ALA A 978 12.03 -14.22 -102.96
CA ALA A 978 11.80 -15.51 -103.60
C ALA A 978 11.01 -16.46 -102.69
N ILE A 979 11.35 -16.48 -101.40
CA ILE A 979 10.64 -17.26 -100.38
C ILE A 979 9.23 -16.71 -100.18
N CYS A 980 9.05 -15.39 -100.01
CA CYS A 980 7.74 -14.76 -99.80
C CYS A 980 6.80 -14.90 -101.01
N ALA A 981 7.34 -14.86 -102.23
CA ALA A 981 6.57 -14.98 -103.46
C ALA A 981 6.41 -16.43 -103.95
N GLU A 982 7.03 -17.41 -103.27
CA GLU A 982 7.08 -18.83 -103.64
C GLU A 982 7.47 -19.09 -105.11
N LYS A 983 8.28 -18.21 -105.70
CA LYS A 983 8.61 -18.20 -107.14
C LYS A 983 10.11 -18.10 -107.35
N ILE A 984 10.85 -19.10 -106.85
CA ILE A 984 12.31 -19.19 -106.93
C ILE A 984 12.80 -19.19 -108.40
N ASN A 985 12.04 -19.80 -109.31
CA ASN A 985 12.42 -19.93 -110.73
C ASN A 985 12.12 -18.70 -111.59
N ASN A 986 11.40 -17.69 -111.09
CA ASN A 986 11.01 -16.51 -111.88
C ASN A 986 11.98 -15.33 -111.76
N ILE A 987 13.01 -15.45 -110.93
CA ILE A 987 14.02 -14.41 -110.74
C ILE A 987 15.08 -14.60 -111.82
N ASN A 988 15.02 -13.78 -112.87
CA ASN A 988 16.00 -13.82 -113.95
C ASN A 988 17.14 -12.83 -113.66
N ILE A 989 18.35 -13.37 -113.51
CA ILE A 989 19.57 -12.63 -113.17
C ILE A 989 20.25 -12.26 -114.49
N ASN A 990 20.02 -11.05 -114.97
CA ASN A 990 20.57 -10.53 -116.23
C ASN A 990 21.71 -9.55 -115.94
N GLN A 991 22.89 -9.82 -116.50
CA GLN A 991 24.08 -8.98 -116.36
C GLN A 991 24.21 -7.92 -117.47
N GLY A 992 23.20 -7.80 -118.35
CA GLY A 992 23.22 -6.92 -119.53
C GLY A 992 22.17 -5.82 -119.50
N SER A 993 22.03 -5.10 -120.62
CA SER A 993 21.06 -4.02 -120.81
C SER A 993 19.61 -4.51 -120.68
N ILE A 994 18.80 -3.85 -119.86
CA ILE A 994 17.41 -4.21 -119.58
C ILE A 994 16.47 -3.25 -120.31
N LYS A 995 15.56 -3.79 -121.12
CA LYS A 995 14.50 -3.01 -121.78
C LYS A 995 13.23 -3.02 -120.95
N PHE A 996 12.57 -1.86 -120.81
CA PHE A 996 11.30 -1.72 -120.11
C PHE A 996 10.39 -0.71 -120.81
N THR A 997 9.08 -0.86 -120.65
CA THR A 997 8.09 -0.03 -121.34
C THR A 997 7.76 1.22 -120.52
N VAL A 998 7.89 2.41 -121.11
CA VAL A 998 7.39 3.66 -120.52
C VAL A 998 5.99 3.90 -121.09
N GLY A 999 5.02 4.21 -120.21
CA GLY A 999 3.62 4.45 -120.62
C GLY A 999 3.52 5.36 -121.85
N GLN A 1000 2.59 5.02 -122.77
CA GLN A 1000 2.45 5.54 -124.15
C GLN A 1000 3.40 4.91 -125.20
N GLY A 1001 3.75 3.63 -125.05
CA GLY A 1001 4.36 2.83 -126.12
C GLY A 1001 5.81 3.17 -126.46
N LYS A 1002 6.50 3.97 -125.64
CA LYS A 1002 7.93 4.24 -125.80
C LYS A 1002 8.73 3.27 -124.94
N GLU A 1003 9.60 2.48 -125.56
CA GLU A 1003 10.54 1.60 -124.85
C GLU A 1003 11.72 2.43 -124.30
N GLY A 1004 12.00 2.24 -123.01
CA GLY A 1004 13.19 2.76 -122.32
C GLY A 1004 14.20 1.63 -122.09
N ILE A 1005 15.49 1.94 -122.23
CA ILE A 1005 16.58 0.97 -122.07
C ILE A 1005 17.47 1.41 -120.91
N ILE A 1006 17.81 0.46 -120.02
CA ILE A 1006 18.83 0.63 -118.98
C ILE A 1006 20.08 -0.12 -119.40
N ASP A 1007 21.16 0.60 -119.60
CA ASP A 1007 22.47 0.03 -119.91
C ASP A 1007 23.31 -0.04 -118.64
N PHE A 1008 23.85 -1.22 -118.34
CA PHE A 1008 24.75 -1.43 -117.21
C PHE A 1008 26.18 -1.41 -117.72
N THR A 1009 26.96 -0.45 -117.22
CA THR A 1009 28.37 -0.27 -117.60
C THR A 1009 29.26 -0.43 -116.38
N PRO A 1010 30.42 -1.09 -116.49
CA PRO A 1010 31.41 -1.09 -115.43
C PRO A 1010 32.11 0.28 -115.38
N GLY A 1011 32.29 0.85 -114.18
CA GLY A 1011 33.09 2.06 -113.96
C GLY A 1011 33.45 2.24 -112.49
N SER A 1012 34.30 3.21 -112.15
CA SER A 1012 34.92 3.30 -110.80
C SER A 1012 33.94 3.63 -109.67
N GLU A 1013 32.82 4.28 -109.97
CA GLU A 1013 31.82 4.70 -108.99
C GLU A 1013 30.41 4.32 -109.43
N LEU A 1014 29.52 4.10 -108.45
CA LEU A 1014 28.13 3.78 -108.73
C LEU A 1014 27.39 5.04 -109.16
N LEU A 1015 27.08 5.16 -110.44
CA LEU A 1015 26.58 6.38 -111.06
C LEU A 1015 25.40 6.07 -111.98
N VAL A 1016 24.20 6.53 -111.61
CA VAL A 1016 22.97 6.37 -112.40
C VAL A 1016 22.63 7.69 -113.07
N ALA A 1017 22.78 7.78 -114.39
CA ALA A 1017 22.58 9.01 -115.15
C ALA A 1017 21.86 8.76 -116.48
N LYS A 1018 21.22 9.81 -117.02
CA LYS A 1018 20.62 9.75 -118.37
C LYS A 1018 21.71 9.97 -119.42
N ALA A 1019 21.94 8.97 -120.28
CA ALA A 1019 22.94 9.02 -121.33
C ALA A 1019 22.47 9.86 -122.55
N LYS A 1020 23.41 10.31 -123.39
CA LYS A 1020 23.15 11.19 -124.56
C LYS A 1020 22.18 10.60 -125.58
N ASN A 1021 22.08 9.27 -125.63
CA ASN A 1021 21.16 8.47 -126.45
C ASN A 1021 19.76 8.30 -125.83
N GLY A 1022 19.45 8.97 -124.71
CA GLY A 1022 18.14 8.94 -124.07
C GLY A 1022 17.90 7.75 -123.12
N HIS A 1023 18.85 6.80 -123.06
CA HIS A 1023 18.84 5.63 -122.17
C HIS A 1023 19.26 5.99 -120.74
N LEU A 1024 18.94 5.12 -119.76
CA LEU A 1024 19.50 5.21 -118.42
C LEU A 1024 20.80 4.41 -118.35
N SER A 1025 21.93 5.05 -118.07
CA SER A 1025 23.21 4.38 -117.84
C SER A 1025 23.41 4.19 -116.34
N VAL A 1026 23.53 2.94 -115.90
CA VAL A 1026 23.95 2.57 -114.55
C VAL A 1026 25.39 2.12 -114.61
N THR A 1027 26.28 2.98 -114.14
CA THR A 1027 27.69 2.65 -113.97
C THR A 1027 27.88 2.01 -112.60
N ALA A 1028 28.51 0.85 -112.49
CA ALA A 1028 28.76 0.19 -111.21
C ALA A 1028 30.22 -0.26 -111.07
N PRO A 1029 30.84 -0.11 -109.88
CA PRO A 1029 32.17 -0.63 -109.62
C PRO A 1029 32.19 -2.14 -109.66
N ARG A 1030 33.03 -2.70 -110.55
CA ARG A 1030 33.55 -4.06 -110.36
C ARG A 1030 34.48 -4.00 -109.15
N LEU A 1031 34.01 -4.50 -108.02
CA LEU A 1031 34.85 -4.77 -106.86
C LEU A 1031 35.83 -5.87 -107.27
N ASN A 1032 37.03 -5.48 -107.70
CA ASN A 1032 38.07 -6.45 -108.02
C ASN A 1032 38.44 -7.24 -106.76
N SER A 1033 38.43 -8.55 -106.96
CA SER A 1033 38.78 -9.62 -106.04
C SER A 1033 40.12 -9.41 -105.33
N ARG A 1034 40.08 -9.43 -104.00
CA ARG A 1034 41.02 -10.19 -103.17
C ARG A 1034 40.26 -10.91 -102.07
#